data_AF-A0A2V4QZC7-F1
#
_entry.id   AF-A0A2V4QZC7-F1
#
_cell.length_a   1.000
_cell.length_b   1.000
_cell.length_c   1.000
_cell.angle_alpha   90.00
_cell.angle_beta   90.00
_cell.angle_gamma   90.00
#
_symmetry.space_group_name_H-M   'P 1'
#
loop_
_entity.id
_entity.type
_entity.pdbx_description
1 polymer ?
#
loop_
_entity_poly.entity_id
_entity_poly.type
_entity_poly.pdbx_seq_one_letter_code
_entity_poly.pdbx_strand_id
1 'polypeptide(L)'
;MTSKFSSSTDEHSALEQEIVRVRLQLGQAQMETALRDQRIYKLRHSLSWHLTLPVRKIRPAVLKQRDLIQTGQQKIVNWGSRVSRRVASMLKDGSSAALQQVDDAPLPPAGVRRAYADWIARFDILHDADMDIFQQIETTYHRQFAPVRILYQFDSHTLCNAAEIIESLQAQYFTNWRAIFLFDPSCDAQQVAAVNARIADARITAAAPFPMLQEDEALVLASGHVCLRPHALLALSCAARSGARLVYGDEDMRSRGGTRHTPFFKPDFSPELLYHVDYLTGGSMLAGNAALNRHVHTALLAGQDMQAVLQQAVEGLSRAQTCHIPFILSHLLGPEPDRQHGTPPLLSCPTGGWPTVSIIIPTRDRLGLLRACLDSIKTRTDYPSDRIEIIIVDNGSVERATLDYLSAGQGENRFTVIRDDGPFNYSRLNNLAAAQAHNDIIVLLNNDTEVLTPAWLKLLMSQAIKKDVAAVGGKLLYDNRTVQHAGCVIGKGGGGTDHAGIGLKADDGGYFGLMNATREVSAVTAACLAIRKSVFEELGGLDIHLAVAFNDTLLCLAAQEKGYRNITIGTPLMLHYESRSRGYDDTPDKQALCREELKRTRDRHVDVFENDPYYNPNLDIFHLYGLAWPPRRGKFWRRIPGISHAGNILILLPAYPHDEKIHPFVELQAQALLNAGYNVTIGGGRAGTGTDTCPYVRVNTIKDAASLAVAQDMDCVVASVDKFYSITDMLGNACRTVFYDADMDNMQDCAFRYFSPRGHSFGRLHMTNASGDAKYDLTSFVDIVTQNMPVACPI
;
A
#
# COMPACT_ATOMS: atom_id res chain seq x y z
N MET A 1 32.59 -68.56 6.73
CA MET A 1 31.65 -67.51 6.29
C MET A 1 31.88 -66.24 7.10
N THR A 2 33.08 -65.65 6.99
CA THR A 2 33.54 -64.54 7.85
C THR A 2 34.26 -63.44 7.05
N SER A 3 34.01 -63.35 5.73
CA SER A 3 34.59 -62.30 4.87
C SER A 3 33.57 -61.42 4.15
N LYS A 4 32.27 -61.53 4.48
CA LYS A 4 31.20 -60.71 3.88
C LYS A 4 30.63 -59.62 4.81
N PHE A 5 31.11 -59.51 6.05
CA PHE A 5 30.61 -58.52 7.02
C PHE A 5 31.52 -57.30 7.20
N SER A 6 32.79 -57.32 6.74
CA SER A 6 33.68 -56.16 6.88
C SER A 6 33.49 -55.11 5.76
N SER A 7 33.01 -55.52 4.57
CA SER A 7 32.85 -54.60 3.43
C SER A 7 31.62 -53.70 3.54
N SER A 8 30.58 -54.09 4.29
CA SER A 8 29.36 -53.27 4.41
C SER A 8 29.49 -52.15 5.45
N THR A 9 30.34 -52.31 6.47
CA THR A 9 30.61 -51.27 7.49
C THR A 9 31.45 -50.11 6.95
N ASP A 10 32.41 -50.39 6.07
CA ASP A 10 33.23 -49.34 5.45
C ASP A 10 32.45 -48.54 4.39
N GLU A 11 31.56 -49.20 3.63
CA GLU A 11 30.65 -48.52 2.72
C GLU A 11 29.62 -47.64 3.46
N HIS A 12 29.09 -48.11 4.60
CA HIS A 12 28.16 -47.32 5.41
C HIS A 12 28.83 -46.08 6.03
N SER A 13 30.06 -46.23 6.53
CA SER A 13 30.85 -45.13 7.09
C SER A 13 31.23 -44.09 6.02
N ALA A 14 31.57 -44.55 4.80
CA ALA A 14 31.82 -43.66 3.66
C ALA A 14 30.57 -42.88 3.24
N LEU A 15 29.41 -43.54 3.20
CA LEU A 15 28.11 -42.92 2.93
C LEU A 15 27.71 -41.90 3.99
N GLU A 16 27.94 -42.18 5.28
CA GLU A 16 27.67 -41.24 6.36
C GLU A 16 28.57 -40.00 6.29
N GLN A 17 29.85 -40.18 6.00
CA GLN A 17 30.79 -39.06 5.80
C GLN A 17 30.41 -38.21 4.57
N GLU A 18 29.92 -38.84 3.51
CA GLU A 18 29.46 -38.14 2.30
C GLU A 18 28.16 -37.38 2.55
N ILE A 19 27.22 -37.94 3.32
CA ILE A 19 25.99 -37.26 3.75
C ILE A 19 26.32 -36.03 4.62
N VAL A 20 27.25 -36.16 5.57
CA VAL A 20 27.68 -35.03 6.41
C VAL A 20 28.34 -33.94 5.57
N ARG A 21 29.19 -34.31 4.61
CA ARG A 21 29.85 -33.37 3.68
C ARG A 21 28.83 -32.63 2.81
N VAL A 22 27.85 -33.35 2.26
CA VAL A 22 26.77 -32.74 1.44
C VAL A 22 25.88 -31.83 2.28
N ARG A 23 25.58 -32.19 3.54
CA ARG A 23 24.81 -31.32 4.46
C ARG A 23 25.57 -30.03 4.80
N LEU A 24 26.88 -30.11 5.01
CA LEU A 24 27.73 -28.93 5.23
C LEU A 24 27.79 -28.03 4.00
N GLN A 25 27.95 -28.61 2.81
CA GLN A 25 27.93 -27.85 1.56
C GLN A 25 26.56 -27.21 1.29
N LEU A 26 25.47 -27.91 1.60
CA LEU A 26 24.11 -27.37 1.50
C LEU A 26 23.91 -26.20 2.50
N GLY A 27 24.36 -26.34 3.73
CA GLY A 27 24.30 -25.27 4.74
C GLY A 27 25.12 -24.04 4.34
N GLN A 28 26.33 -24.23 3.80
CA GLN A 28 27.16 -23.13 3.27
C GLN A 28 26.52 -22.47 2.05
N ALA A 29 25.98 -23.25 1.11
CA ALA A 29 25.27 -22.71 -0.05
C ALA A 29 23.99 -21.96 0.36
N GLN A 30 23.26 -22.45 1.36
CA GLN A 30 22.10 -21.76 1.93
C GLN A 30 22.49 -20.47 2.63
N MET A 31 23.61 -20.44 3.37
CA MET A 31 24.10 -19.23 4.03
C MET A 31 24.64 -18.20 3.01
N GLU A 32 25.37 -18.63 1.98
CA GLU A 32 25.75 -17.76 0.85
C GLU A 32 24.53 -17.23 0.11
N THR A 33 23.52 -18.07 -0.11
CA THR A 33 22.26 -17.65 -0.75
C THR A 33 21.53 -16.65 0.14
N ALA A 34 21.46 -16.87 1.45
CA ALA A 34 20.87 -15.94 2.41
C ALA A 34 21.65 -14.62 2.48
N LEU A 35 22.98 -14.62 2.41
CA LEU A 35 23.81 -13.42 2.36
C LEU A 35 23.71 -12.68 1.02
N ARG A 36 23.62 -13.41 -0.09
CA ARG A 36 23.34 -12.84 -1.42
C ARG A 36 21.92 -12.29 -1.49
N ASP A 37 20.95 -12.98 -0.91
CA ASP A 37 19.58 -12.52 -0.75
C ASP A 37 19.51 -11.32 0.18
N GLN A 38 20.33 -11.25 1.23
CA GLN A 38 20.45 -10.08 2.11
C GLN A 38 21.11 -8.89 1.40
N ARG A 39 22.09 -9.13 0.51
CA ARG A 39 22.70 -8.08 -0.34
C ARG A 39 21.73 -7.62 -1.42
N ILE A 40 21.02 -8.54 -2.07
CA ILE A 40 19.95 -8.26 -3.03
C ILE A 40 18.78 -7.56 -2.32
N TYR A 41 18.46 -7.95 -1.09
CA TYR A 41 17.50 -7.32 -0.20
C TYR A 41 17.94 -5.89 0.08
N LYS A 42 19.14 -5.64 0.62
CA LYS A 42 19.69 -4.30 0.83
C LYS A 42 19.70 -3.43 -0.44
N LEU A 43 19.96 -4.02 -1.61
CA LEU A 43 19.92 -3.33 -2.90
C LEU A 43 18.49 -3.08 -3.42
N ARG A 44 17.53 -3.97 -3.14
CA ARG A 44 16.10 -3.85 -3.49
C ARG A 44 15.29 -3.05 -2.47
N HIS A 45 15.82 -2.86 -1.26
CA HIS A 45 15.16 -2.27 -0.09
C HIS A 45 15.84 -0.95 0.30
N SER A 46 16.58 -0.35 -0.63
CA SER A 46 17.07 1.00 -0.44
C SER A 46 15.88 1.95 -0.25
N LEU A 47 15.96 2.80 0.77
CA LEU A 47 14.87 3.64 1.25
C LEU A 47 14.66 4.92 0.40
N SER A 48 15.47 5.11 -0.64
CA SER A 48 15.34 6.21 -1.59
C SER A 48 15.49 5.70 -3.01
N TRP A 49 14.61 6.16 -3.90
CA TRP A 49 14.65 5.85 -5.33
C TRP A 49 15.98 6.24 -5.99
N HIS A 50 16.62 7.33 -5.51
CA HIS A 50 17.91 7.84 -5.99
C HIS A 50 19.07 6.84 -5.80
N LEU A 51 18.97 5.95 -4.80
CA LEU A 51 20.05 5.04 -4.40
C LEU A 51 20.11 3.73 -5.19
N THR A 52 19.14 3.44 -6.07
CA THR A 52 19.03 2.11 -6.73
C THR A 52 19.32 2.10 -8.24
N LEU A 53 19.54 3.26 -8.86
CA LEU A 53 19.71 3.41 -10.32
C LEU A 53 20.91 2.68 -10.95
N PRO A 54 22.11 2.61 -10.34
CA PRO A 54 23.25 1.91 -10.95
C PRO A 54 22.97 0.42 -11.20
N VAL A 55 22.16 -0.21 -10.34
CA VAL A 55 21.78 -1.62 -10.45
C VAL A 55 20.65 -1.84 -11.48
N ARG A 56 19.82 -0.81 -11.75
CA ARG A 56 18.68 -0.87 -12.68
C ARG A 56 19.11 -1.05 -14.16
N LYS A 57 20.34 -0.65 -14.54
CA LYS A 57 20.92 -0.87 -15.88
C LYS A 57 21.28 -2.33 -16.19
N ILE A 58 21.42 -3.19 -15.17
CA ILE A 58 21.82 -4.61 -15.34
C ILE A 58 20.60 -5.54 -15.56
N ARG A 59 19.37 -5.02 -15.36
CA ARG A 59 18.11 -5.78 -15.40
C ARG A 59 17.84 -6.52 -16.73
N PRO A 60 18.18 -6.02 -17.94
CA PRO A 60 17.93 -6.76 -19.18
C PRO A 60 18.81 -8.02 -19.32
N ALA A 61 20.04 -7.99 -18.81
CA ALA A 61 20.97 -9.13 -18.89
C ALA A 61 20.55 -10.28 -17.95
N VAL A 62 20.00 -9.95 -16.78
CA VAL A 62 19.52 -10.91 -15.76
C VAL A 62 18.20 -11.58 -16.19
N LEU A 63 17.33 -10.88 -16.91
CA LEU A 63 16.08 -11.46 -17.43
C LEU A 63 16.34 -12.54 -18.48
N LYS A 64 17.36 -12.36 -19.33
CA LYS A 64 17.76 -13.35 -20.36
C LYS A 64 18.31 -14.65 -19.76
N GLN A 65 18.90 -14.60 -18.56
CA GLN A 65 19.40 -15.76 -17.83
C GLN A 65 18.29 -16.51 -17.08
N ARG A 66 17.19 -15.82 -16.72
CA ARG A 66 15.99 -16.39 -16.06
C ARG A 66 15.19 -17.31 -16.98
N ASP A 67 15.05 -16.99 -18.26
CA ASP A 67 14.34 -17.85 -19.23
C ASP A 67 15.10 -19.16 -19.49
N LEU A 68 16.43 -19.12 -19.46
CA LEU A 68 17.29 -20.32 -19.53
C LEU A 68 17.14 -21.22 -18.30
N ILE A 69 16.97 -20.63 -17.10
CA ILE A 69 16.74 -21.37 -15.84
C ILE A 69 15.33 -21.97 -15.79
N GLN A 70 14.30 -21.28 -16.28
CA GLN A 70 12.93 -21.83 -16.39
C GLN A 70 12.88 -23.02 -17.34
N THR A 71 13.59 -22.95 -18.47
CA THR A 71 13.67 -24.06 -19.44
C THR A 71 14.42 -25.26 -18.86
N GLY A 72 15.39 -25.03 -17.95
CA GLY A 72 16.08 -26.07 -17.18
C GLY A 72 15.22 -26.70 -16.08
N GLN A 73 14.43 -25.90 -15.35
CA GLN A 73 13.55 -26.36 -14.27
C GLN A 73 12.37 -27.20 -14.79
N GLN A 74 11.82 -26.87 -15.97
CA GLN A 74 10.78 -27.69 -16.62
C GLN A 74 11.28 -29.10 -16.97
N LYS A 75 12.58 -29.25 -17.31
CA LYS A 75 13.21 -30.56 -17.57
C LYS A 75 13.40 -31.38 -16.29
N ILE A 76 13.66 -30.75 -15.16
CA ILE A 76 13.81 -31.40 -13.84
C ILE A 76 12.46 -31.88 -13.30
N VAL A 77 11.40 -31.08 -13.44
CA VAL A 77 10.01 -31.47 -13.08
C VAL A 77 9.53 -32.66 -13.92
N ASN A 78 9.88 -32.70 -15.21
CA ASN A 78 9.57 -33.82 -16.11
C ASN A 78 10.42 -35.09 -15.87
N TRP A 79 11.52 -34.98 -15.12
CA TRP A 79 12.33 -36.11 -14.66
C TRP A 79 11.78 -36.66 -13.34
N GLY A 80 11.43 -35.78 -12.39
CA GLY A 80 10.77 -36.13 -11.13
C GLY A 80 9.41 -36.82 -11.31
N SER A 81 8.64 -36.44 -12.33
CA SER A 81 7.34 -37.08 -12.67
C SER A 81 7.44 -38.50 -13.26
N ARG A 82 8.64 -38.90 -13.72
CA ARG A 82 8.93 -40.27 -14.18
C ARG A 82 9.39 -41.17 -13.05
N VAL A 83 10.14 -40.64 -12.08
CA VAL A 83 10.57 -41.36 -10.87
C VAL A 83 9.38 -41.62 -9.94
N SER A 84 8.52 -40.63 -9.73
CA SER A 84 7.31 -40.74 -8.90
C SER A 84 6.30 -41.76 -9.44
N ARG A 85 6.15 -41.92 -10.77
CA ARG A 85 5.32 -43.00 -11.35
C ARG A 85 5.90 -44.40 -11.14
N ARG A 86 7.22 -44.53 -10.99
CA ARG A 86 7.91 -45.80 -10.71
C ARG A 86 7.86 -46.18 -9.24
N VAL A 87 7.77 -45.20 -8.34
CA VAL A 87 7.57 -45.37 -6.89
C VAL A 87 6.09 -45.64 -6.56
N ALA A 88 5.16 -44.99 -7.26
CA ALA A 88 3.73 -45.21 -7.10
C ALA A 88 3.26 -46.63 -7.51
N SER A 89 4.01 -47.33 -8.37
CA SER A 89 3.73 -48.74 -8.67
C SER A 89 4.28 -49.72 -7.63
N MET A 90 5.11 -49.25 -6.69
CA MET A 90 5.72 -50.07 -5.63
C MET A 90 4.98 -49.96 -4.28
N LEU A 91 4.12 -48.95 -4.10
CA LEU A 91 3.36 -48.71 -2.87
C LEU A 91 1.91 -49.23 -2.93
N LYS A 92 1.64 -50.22 -3.78
CA LYS A 92 0.31 -50.82 -3.91
C LYS A 92 0.01 -51.99 -2.96
N ASP A 93 0.92 -52.28 -2.03
CA ASP A 93 0.72 -53.29 -0.99
C ASP A 93 0.93 -52.66 0.40
N GLY A 94 -0.14 -52.57 1.21
CA GLY A 94 -0.03 -52.48 2.66
C GLY A 94 -0.64 -51.26 3.37
N SER A 95 -1.89 -51.44 3.81
CA SER A 95 -2.53 -50.97 5.05
C SER A 95 -2.43 -49.51 5.55
N SER A 96 -3.63 -48.95 5.70
CA SER A 96 -4.13 -47.83 6.51
C SER A 96 -3.52 -47.66 7.92
N ALA A 97 -2.96 -46.47 8.19
CA ALA A 97 -3.09 -45.71 9.44
C ALA A 97 -2.15 -44.47 9.40
N ALA A 98 -2.69 -43.29 9.09
CA ALA A 98 -2.13 -41.97 9.49
C ALA A 98 -2.95 -40.83 8.84
N LEU A 99 -4.07 -40.48 9.47
CA LEU A 99 -4.73 -39.18 9.29
C LEU A 99 -4.59 -38.43 10.63
N GLN A 100 -3.43 -37.82 10.85
CA GLN A 100 -3.17 -36.80 11.86
C GLN A 100 -1.72 -36.32 11.71
N GLN A 101 -1.53 -35.24 10.95
CA GLN A 101 -0.42 -34.28 11.00
C GLN A 101 -0.51 -33.39 9.76
N VAL A 102 -1.14 -32.22 9.90
CA VAL A 102 -0.97 -31.10 8.97
C VAL A 102 -0.53 -29.93 9.84
N ASP A 103 0.76 -29.85 10.13
CA ASP A 103 1.48 -28.66 10.57
C ASP A 103 2.94 -28.84 10.11
N ASP A 104 3.58 -27.74 9.71
CA ASP A 104 4.94 -27.65 9.12
C ASP A 104 5.10 -27.81 7.60
N ALA A 105 4.36 -27.05 6.79
CA ALA A 105 4.77 -26.78 5.41
C ALA A 105 5.77 -25.59 5.35
N PRO A 106 7.03 -25.78 4.90
CA PRO A 106 7.99 -24.68 4.74
C PRO A 106 7.54 -23.71 3.63
N LEU A 107 7.76 -22.41 3.86
CA LEU A 107 7.42 -21.34 2.92
C LEU A 107 8.08 -21.58 1.54
N PRO A 108 7.36 -21.36 0.43
CA PRO A 108 7.95 -21.43 -0.90
C PRO A 108 8.98 -20.30 -1.09
N PRO A 109 10.06 -20.54 -1.85
CA PRO A 109 11.15 -19.57 -2.04
C PRO A 109 10.66 -18.27 -2.71
N ALA A 110 11.37 -17.17 -2.40
CA ALA A 110 11.07 -15.84 -2.90
C ALA A 110 11.15 -15.78 -4.44
N GLY A 111 9.99 -15.65 -5.09
CA GLY A 111 9.90 -15.58 -6.56
C GLY A 111 8.65 -16.23 -7.16
N VAL A 112 7.91 -17.03 -6.38
CA VAL A 112 6.57 -17.49 -6.73
C VAL A 112 5.58 -16.34 -6.45
N ARG A 113 4.74 -15.96 -7.43
CA ARG A 113 3.54 -15.14 -7.13
C ARG A 113 2.78 -15.90 -6.05
N ARG A 114 2.77 -15.39 -4.83
CA ARG A 114 2.02 -16.01 -3.72
C ARG A 114 0.57 -16.08 -4.15
N ALA A 115 -0.02 -17.26 -4.10
CA ALA A 115 -1.37 -17.44 -4.57
C ALA A 115 -2.29 -16.64 -3.65
N TYR A 116 -3.25 -15.91 -4.24
CA TYR A 116 -4.24 -15.17 -3.46
C TYR A 116 -5.04 -16.09 -2.52
N ALA A 117 -5.22 -17.35 -2.90
CA ALA A 117 -5.80 -18.38 -2.05
C ALA A 117 -5.03 -18.57 -0.71
N ASP A 118 -3.69 -18.59 -0.74
CA ASP A 118 -2.88 -18.71 0.48
C ASP A 118 -2.98 -17.46 1.36
N TRP A 119 -3.12 -16.30 0.72
CA TRP A 119 -3.31 -15.02 1.42
C TRP A 119 -4.67 -14.99 2.13
N ILE A 120 -5.73 -15.43 1.45
CA ILE A 120 -7.06 -15.56 2.05
C ILE A 120 -7.01 -16.51 3.23
N ALA A 121 -6.45 -17.71 3.03
CA ALA A 121 -6.42 -18.77 4.03
C ALA A 121 -5.73 -18.37 5.34
N ARG A 122 -4.90 -17.32 5.32
CA ARG A 122 -4.17 -16.84 6.49
C ARG A 122 -4.68 -15.52 7.06
N PHE A 123 -5.23 -14.63 6.23
CA PHE A 123 -5.46 -13.24 6.64
C PHE A 123 -6.89 -12.73 6.40
N ASP A 124 -7.74 -13.48 5.69
CA ASP A 124 -9.09 -13.02 5.32
C ASP A 124 -10.18 -14.09 5.49
N ILE A 125 -9.92 -15.07 6.37
CA ILE A 125 -10.93 -15.97 6.93
C ILE A 125 -11.60 -15.28 8.13
N LEU A 126 -12.92 -15.39 8.18
CA LEU A 126 -13.71 -15.04 9.36
C LEU A 126 -13.82 -16.29 10.24
N HIS A 127 -13.36 -16.18 11.49
CA HIS A 127 -13.45 -17.25 12.48
C HIS A 127 -14.69 -17.06 13.36
N ASP A 128 -15.05 -18.08 14.14
CA ASP A 128 -16.21 -18.03 15.04
C ASP A 128 -16.13 -16.83 16.01
N ALA A 129 -14.92 -16.51 16.50
CA ALA A 129 -14.68 -15.33 17.35
C ALA A 129 -15.00 -13.98 16.65
N ASP A 130 -14.87 -13.91 15.31
CA ASP A 130 -15.29 -12.71 14.56
C ASP A 130 -16.83 -12.61 14.53
N MET A 131 -17.52 -13.75 14.42
CA MET A 131 -18.98 -13.80 14.38
C MET A 131 -19.60 -13.37 15.70
N ASP A 132 -19.01 -13.79 16.82
CA ASP A 132 -19.40 -13.35 18.17
C ASP A 132 -19.25 -11.82 18.30
N ILE A 133 -18.16 -11.25 17.77
CA ILE A 133 -17.95 -9.81 17.74
C ILE A 133 -19.01 -9.10 16.88
N PHE A 134 -19.34 -9.63 15.70
CA PHE A 134 -20.38 -9.04 14.86
C PHE A 134 -21.74 -9.02 15.55
N GLN A 135 -22.09 -10.09 16.27
CA GLN A 135 -23.32 -10.14 17.06
C GLN A 135 -23.31 -9.15 18.24
N GLN A 136 -22.17 -8.99 18.92
CA GLN A 136 -22.00 -7.97 19.96
C GLN A 136 -22.17 -6.55 19.39
N ILE A 137 -21.56 -6.25 18.23
CA ILE A 137 -21.67 -4.95 17.57
C ILE A 137 -23.12 -4.65 17.23
N GLU A 138 -23.83 -5.57 16.57
CA GLU A 138 -25.24 -5.39 16.22
C GLU A 138 -26.07 -5.14 17.49
N THR A 139 -25.91 -5.97 18.53
CA THR A 139 -26.65 -5.82 19.79
C THR A 139 -26.37 -4.46 20.45
N THR A 140 -25.12 -4.03 20.50
CA THR A 140 -24.68 -2.80 21.18
C THR A 140 -25.09 -1.55 20.41
N TYR A 141 -25.01 -1.59 19.07
CA TYR A 141 -25.08 -0.39 18.23
C TYR A 141 -26.30 -0.33 17.29
N HIS A 142 -27.18 -1.34 17.25
CA HIS A 142 -28.34 -1.37 16.34
C HIS A 142 -29.16 -0.08 16.32
N ARG A 143 -29.34 0.61 17.47
CA ARG A 143 -30.13 1.86 17.55
C ARG A 143 -29.38 3.09 17.05
N GLN A 144 -28.06 3.00 16.92
CA GLN A 144 -27.21 4.08 16.41
C GLN A 144 -26.96 3.96 14.91
N PHE A 145 -27.26 2.80 14.32
CA PHE A 145 -27.14 2.61 12.88
C PHE A 145 -28.38 3.12 12.15
N ALA A 146 -28.15 3.88 11.08
CA ALA A 146 -29.20 4.24 10.14
C ALA A 146 -29.74 2.97 9.46
N PRO A 147 -31.05 2.89 9.14
CA PRO A 147 -31.55 1.85 8.25
C PRO A 147 -30.82 1.90 6.90
N VAL A 148 -30.51 0.73 6.34
CA VAL A 148 -29.78 0.65 5.06
C VAL A 148 -30.71 0.26 3.93
N ARG A 149 -30.76 1.08 2.89
CA ARG A 149 -31.45 0.81 1.64
C ARG A 149 -30.45 0.42 0.55
N ILE A 150 -30.58 -0.80 0.04
CA ILE A 150 -29.69 -1.34 -0.99
C ILE A 150 -30.40 -1.28 -2.33
N LEU A 151 -29.79 -0.63 -3.31
CA LEU A 151 -30.30 -0.52 -4.67
C LEU A 151 -29.44 -1.41 -5.57
N TYR A 152 -30.05 -2.46 -6.12
CA TYR A 152 -29.42 -3.37 -7.05
C TYR A 152 -29.92 -3.11 -8.47
N GLN A 153 -29.02 -2.77 -9.39
CA GLN A 153 -29.36 -2.66 -10.81
C GLN A 153 -28.91 -3.90 -11.58
N PHE A 154 -29.87 -4.58 -12.22
CA PHE A 154 -29.64 -5.74 -13.07
C PHE A 154 -29.84 -5.38 -14.54
N ASP A 155 -29.01 -5.97 -15.39
CA ASP A 155 -29.12 -5.99 -16.84
C ASP A 155 -29.32 -7.43 -17.35
N SER A 156 -29.44 -7.60 -18.68
CA SER A 156 -29.58 -8.92 -19.29
C SER A 156 -28.43 -9.91 -18.99
N HIS A 157 -27.24 -9.41 -18.66
CA HIS A 157 -26.05 -10.23 -18.41
C HIS A 157 -25.89 -10.64 -16.96
N THR A 158 -26.39 -9.82 -16.03
CA THR A 158 -26.24 -9.99 -14.58
C THR A 158 -27.43 -10.63 -13.91
N LEU A 159 -28.58 -10.68 -14.57
CA LEU A 159 -29.81 -11.28 -14.03
C LEU A 159 -29.61 -12.74 -13.56
N CYS A 160 -28.68 -13.47 -14.18
CA CYS A 160 -28.34 -14.84 -13.76
C CYS A 160 -27.74 -14.92 -12.34
N ASN A 161 -27.20 -13.82 -11.82
CA ASN A 161 -26.56 -13.76 -10.50
C ASN A 161 -27.56 -13.48 -9.36
N ALA A 162 -28.84 -13.19 -9.68
CA ALA A 162 -29.82 -12.76 -8.68
C ALA A 162 -29.99 -13.76 -7.52
N ALA A 163 -29.89 -15.06 -7.77
CA ALA A 163 -29.99 -16.07 -6.72
C ALA A 163 -28.84 -15.97 -5.71
N GLU A 164 -27.60 -15.85 -6.18
CA GLU A 164 -26.40 -15.72 -5.34
C GLU A 164 -26.42 -14.39 -4.57
N ILE A 165 -26.95 -13.33 -5.18
CA ILE A 165 -27.13 -12.03 -4.53
C ILE A 165 -28.17 -12.10 -3.41
N ILE A 166 -29.32 -12.75 -3.63
CA ILE A 166 -30.34 -12.97 -2.59
C ILE A 166 -29.73 -13.72 -1.40
N GLU A 167 -29.00 -14.80 -1.64
CA GLU A 167 -28.31 -15.56 -0.58
C GLU A 167 -27.30 -14.69 0.18
N SER A 168 -26.53 -13.86 -0.54
CA SER A 168 -25.54 -12.95 0.07
C SER A 168 -26.18 -11.87 0.96
N LEU A 169 -27.37 -11.40 0.60
CA LEU A 169 -28.15 -10.46 1.40
C LEU A 169 -28.75 -11.13 2.65
N GLN A 170 -29.28 -12.34 2.51
CA GLN A 170 -29.82 -13.11 3.63
C GLN A 170 -28.76 -13.46 4.67
N ALA A 171 -27.51 -13.62 4.24
CA ALA A 171 -26.36 -13.92 5.11
C ALA A 171 -25.80 -12.72 5.88
N GLN A 172 -26.36 -11.50 5.73
CA GLN A 172 -25.85 -10.31 6.42
C GLN A 172 -26.09 -10.36 7.93
N TYR A 173 -25.05 -10.05 8.71
CA TYR A 173 -25.14 -9.89 10.18
C TYR A 173 -25.92 -8.65 10.61
N PHE A 174 -25.80 -7.58 9.83
CA PHE A 174 -26.61 -6.38 10.03
C PHE A 174 -28.06 -6.69 9.65
N THR A 175 -29.02 -6.34 10.51
CA THR A 175 -30.42 -6.78 10.35
C THR A 175 -31.34 -5.71 9.76
N ASN A 176 -31.02 -4.43 9.99
CA ASN A 176 -31.88 -3.30 9.62
C ASN A 176 -31.65 -2.81 8.18
N TRP A 177 -31.82 -3.70 7.21
CA TRP A 177 -31.69 -3.39 5.78
C TRP A 177 -32.92 -3.77 4.97
N ARG A 178 -33.08 -3.09 3.83
CA ARG A 178 -34.03 -3.43 2.76
C ARG A 178 -33.36 -3.32 1.41
N ALA A 179 -33.70 -4.22 0.49
CA ALA A 179 -33.16 -4.20 -0.87
C ALA A 179 -34.26 -3.92 -1.90
N ILE A 180 -33.90 -3.17 -2.93
CA ILE A 180 -34.73 -2.92 -4.11
C ILE A 180 -33.97 -3.43 -5.33
N PHE A 181 -34.58 -4.35 -6.07
CA PHE A 181 -34.07 -4.82 -7.35
C PHE A 181 -34.69 -4.00 -8.48
N LEU A 182 -33.82 -3.36 -9.26
CA LEU A 182 -34.11 -2.56 -10.44
C LEU A 182 -33.67 -3.36 -11.66
N PHE A 183 -34.55 -3.48 -12.65
CA PHE A 183 -34.27 -4.20 -13.88
C PHE A 183 -34.20 -3.21 -15.03
N ASP A 184 -33.07 -3.20 -15.71
CA ASP A 184 -32.85 -2.43 -16.92
C ASP A 184 -33.81 -2.90 -18.04
N PRO A 185 -34.22 -2.02 -18.99
CA PRO A 185 -35.06 -2.42 -20.12
C PRO A 185 -34.50 -3.56 -20.99
N SER A 186 -33.20 -3.85 -20.91
CA SER A 186 -32.58 -5.03 -21.54
C SER A 186 -33.01 -6.37 -20.94
N CYS A 187 -33.53 -6.40 -19.70
CA CYS A 187 -33.93 -7.63 -19.04
C CYS A 187 -35.21 -8.25 -19.64
N ASP A 188 -35.19 -9.56 -19.89
CA ASP A 188 -36.36 -10.30 -20.36
C ASP A 188 -37.43 -10.42 -19.26
N ALA A 189 -38.70 -10.15 -19.61
CA ALA A 189 -39.81 -10.13 -18.67
C ALA A 189 -40.08 -11.49 -18.00
N GLN A 190 -39.86 -12.60 -18.70
CA GLN A 190 -40.03 -13.94 -18.15
C GLN A 190 -38.90 -14.26 -17.16
N GLN A 191 -37.68 -13.85 -17.45
CA GLN A 191 -36.55 -14.00 -16.52
C GLN A 191 -36.73 -13.12 -15.27
N VAL A 192 -37.20 -11.88 -15.42
CA VAL A 192 -37.54 -11.00 -14.29
C VAL A 192 -38.63 -11.62 -13.43
N ALA A 193 -39.70 -12.16 -14.03
CA ALA A 193 -40.74 -12.86 -13.29
C ALA A 193 -40.19 -14.09 -12.51
N ALA A 194 -39.23 -14.81 -13.10
CA ALA A 194 -38.58 -15.94 -12.43
C ALA A 194 -37.67 -15.52 -11.27
N VAL A 195 -37.01 -14.35 -11.35
CA VAL A 195 -36.28 -13.77 -10.22
C VAL A 195 -37.27 -13.36 -9.12
N ASN A 196 -38.34 -12.66 -9.48
CA ASN A 196 -39.35 -12.18 -8.52
C ASN A 196 -40.00 -13.33 -7.77
N ALA A 197 -40.30 -14.45 -8.44
CA ALA A 197 -40.87 -15.64 -7.83
C ALA A 197 -39.92 -16.33 -6.82
N ARG A 198 -38.61 -16.08 -6.88
CA ARG A 198 -37.61 -16.61 -5.94
C ARG A 198 -37.45 -15.76 -4.68
N ILE A 199 -37.92 -14.51 -4.71
CA ILE A 199 -37.78 -13.60 -3.58
C ILE A 199 -38.78 -14.02 -2.48
N ALA A 200 -38.30 -14.76 -1.49
CA ALA A 200 -39.07 -15.16 -0.31
C ALA A 200 -38.87 -14.20 0.89
N ASP A 201 -37.75 -13.48 0.92
CA ASP A 201 -37.43 -12.55 2.00
C ASP A 201 -38.19 -11.22 1.81
N ALA A 202 -39.06 -10.89 2.76
CA ALA A 202 -39.88 -9.67 2.72
C ALA A 202 -39.08 -8.36 2.74
N ARG A 203 -37.78 -8.39 3.05
CA ARG A 203 -36.88 -7.23 2.97
C ARG A 203 -36.44 -6.92 1.55
N ILE A 204 -36.58 -7.85 0.62
CA ILE A 204 -36.19 -7.69 -0.78
C ILE A 204 -37.46 -7.42 -1.60
N THR A 205 -37.42 -6.35 -2.38
CA THR A 205 -38.53 -5.97 -3.25
C THR A 205 -38.03 -5.80 -4.68
N ALA A 206 -38.71 -6.42 -5.62
CA ALA A 206 -38.58 -6.14 -7.04
C ALA A 206 -39.59 -5.05 -7.39
N ALA A 207 -39.17 -3.79 -7.31
CA ALA A 207 -40.12 -2.69 -7.26
C ALA A 207 -40.46 -2.16 -8.66
N ALA A 208 -41.73 -2.30 -9.04
CA ALA A 208 -42.40 -1.42 -9.98
C ALA A 208 -43.76 -1.01 -9.37
N PRO A 209 -43.99 0.28 -9.05
CA PRO A 209 -43.10 1.43 -9.21
C PRO A 209 -41.98 1.49 -8.15
N PHE A 210 -40.87 2.16 -8.49
CA PHE A 210 -39.73 2.39 -7.60
C PHE A 210 -40.12 3.30 -6.41
N PRO A 211 -40.09 2.80 -5.16
CA PRO A 211 -40.57 3.56 -4.01
C PRO A 211 -39.69 4.76 -3.70
N MET A 212 -40.28 5.80 -3.10
CA MET A 212 -39.53 6.96 -2.61
C MET A 212 -38.54 6.53 -1.52
N LEU A 213 -37.29 6.99 -1.65
CA LEU A 213 -36.23 6.76 -0.66
C LEU A 213 -36.49 7.64 0.57
N GLN A 214 -36.37 7.08 1.78
CA GLN A 214 -36.60 7.83 3.02
C GLN A 214 -35.41 8.72 3.34
N GLU A 215 -35.62 9.79 4.11
CA GLU A 215 -34.58 10.80 4.36
C GLU A 215 -33.47 10.32 5.31
N ASP A 216 -33.78 9.36 6.20
CA ASP A 216 -32.91 8.80 7.22
C ASP A 216 -32.22 7.48 6.80
N GLU A 217 -32.51 6.98 5.59
CA GLU A 217 -31.91 5.75 5.06
C GLU A 217 -30.53 6.01 4.45
N ALA A 218 -29.52 5.27 4.91
CA ALA A 218 -28.24 5.17 4.21
C ALA A 218 -28.43 4.34 2.92
N LEU A 219 -27.76 4.73 1.84
CA LEU A 219 -27.93 4.09 0.52
C LEU A 219 -26.72 3.25 0.17
N VAL A 220 -26.91 1.98 -0.16
CA VAL A 220 -25.87 1.15 -0.79
C VAL A 220 -26.21 0.97 -2.27
N LEU A 221 -25.29 1.37 -3.14
CA LEU A 221 -25.43 1.22 -4.59
C LEU A 221 -24.60 0.02 -5.05
N ALA A 222 -25.24 -0.96 -5.69
CA ALA A 222 -24.60 -2.17 -6.16
C ALA A 222 -25.13 -2.60 -7.54
N SER A 223 -24.24 -3.01 -8.44
CA SER A 223 -24.65 -3.63 -9.71
C SER A 223 -24.99 -5.11 -9.52
N GLY A 224 -25.66 -5.71 -10.50
CA GLY A 224 -25.97 -7.15 -10.53
C GLY A 224 -24.73 -8.06 -10.63
N HIS A 225 -23.52 -7.50 -10.62
CA HIS A 225 -22.27 -8.23 -10.44
C HIS A 225 -21.88 -8.40 -8.97
N VAL A 226 -22.46 -7.66 -8.03
CA VAL A 226 -21.91 -7.53 -6.68
C VAL A 226 -22.61 -8.47 -5.69
N CYS A 227 -21.85 -9.39 -5.11
CA CYS A 227 -22.23 -10.13 -3.90
C CYS A 227 -21.56 -9.54 -2.67
N LEU A 228 -22.35 -9.10 -1.69
CA LEU A 228 -21.81 -8.60 -0.43
C LEU A 228 -21.32 -9.75 0.47
N ARG A 229 -20.23 -9.54 1.20
CA ARG A 229 -19.79 -10.49 2.24
C ARG A 229 -20.71 -10.41 3.47
N PRO A 230 -20.83 -11.46 4.29
CA PRO A 230 -21.75 -11.50 5.44
C PRO A 230 -21.63 -10.33 6.44
N HIS A 231 -20.43 -9.76 6.61
CA HIS A 231 -20.18 -8.65 7.54
C HIS A 231 -20.16 -7.27 6.84
N ALA A 232 -20.44 -7.19 5.54
CA ALA A 232 -20.26 -5.97 4.74
C ALA A 232 -21.12 -4.82 5.22
N LEU A 233 -22.44 -5.03 5.37
CA LEU A 233 -23.34 -3.97 5.82
C LEU A 233 -23.04 -3.50 7.24
N LEU A 234 -22.63 -4.42 8.11
CA LEU A 234 -22.23 -4.11 9.48
C LEU A 234 -20.96 -3.24 9.49
N ALA A 235 -19.96 -3.63 8.67
CA ALA A 235 -18.72 -2.89 8.50
C ALA A 235 -18.96 -1.46 7.99
N LEU A 236 -19.75 -1.34 6.91
CA LEU A 236 -20.14 -0.05 6.33
C LEU A 236 -20.87 0.83 7.37
N SER A 237 -21.83 0.26 8.10
CA SER A 237 -22.61 0.96 9.12
C SER A 237 -21.75 1.40 10.30
N CYS A 238 -20.77 0.59 10.71
CA CYS A 238 -19.79 0.97 11.72
C CYS A 238 -19.00 2.20 11.27
N ALA A 239 -18.44 2.16 10.06
CA ALA A 239 -17.64 3.25 9.52
C ALA A 239 -18.45 4.55 9.35
N ALA A 240 -19.70 4.48 8.92
CA ALA A 240 -20.54 5.68 8.79
C ALA A 240 -20.77 6.44 10.11
N ARG A 241 -20.59 5.81 11.26
CA ARG A 241 -20.65 6.48 12.58
C ARG A 241 -19.54 7.51 12.78
N SER A 242 -18.47 7.49 11.98
CA SER A 242 -17.45 8.54 11.99
C SER A 242 -17.96 9.88 11.44
N GLY A 243 -19.15 9.90 10.83
CA GLY A 243 -19.69 11.04 10.10
C GLY A 243 -19.30 11.04 8.61
N ALA A 244 -18.66 9.97 8.12
CA ALA A 244 -18.36 9.79 6.71
C ALA A 244 -19.65 9.80 5.87
N ARG A 245 -19.62 10.57 4.78
CA ARG A 245 -20.69 10.68 3.78
C ARG A 245 -20.61 9.62 2.70
N LEU A 246 -19.41 9.09 2.46
CA LEU A 246 -19.15 7.96 1.58
C LEU A 246 -18.31 6.93 2.36
N VAL A 247 -18.74 5.68 2.34
CA VAL A 247 -18.01 4.55 2.92
C VAL A 247 -17.90 3.46 1.86
N TYR A 248 -16.72 2.87 1.69
CA TYR A 248 -16.54 1.76 0.74
C TYR A 248 -15.46 0.80 1.21
N GLY A 249 -15.56 -0.45 0.73
CA GLY A 249 -14.58 -1.49 0.97
C GLY A 249 -13.80 -1.88 -0.28
N ASP A 250 -12.78 -2.70 -0.08
CA ASP A 250 -12.10 -3.44 -1.15
C ASP A 250 -13.01 -4.55 -1.69
N GLU A 251 -12.66 -5.08 -2.86
CA GLU A 251 -13.40 -6.16 -3.50
C GLU A 251 -12.44 -7.13 -4.20
N ASP A 252 -12.92 -8.33 -4.46
CA ASP A 252 -12.26 -9.27 -5.35
C ASP A 252 -13.28 -9.94 -6.27
N MET A 253 -12.85 -10.86 -7.10
CA MET A 253 -13.74 -11.63 -7.97
C MET A 253 -13.99 -13.02 -7.39
N ARG A 254 -15.19 -13.54 -7.62
CA ARG A 254 -15.55 -14.92 -7.28
C ARG A 254 -16.03 -15.68 -8.51
N SER A 255 -15.38 -16.81 -8.78
CA SER A 255 -15.78 -17.72 -9.84
C SER A 255 -17.07 -18.46 -9.47
N ARG A 256 -17.76 -19.05 -10.48
CA ARG A 256 -18.96 -19.89 -10.24
C ARG A 256 -18.71 -21.08 -9.31
N GLY A 257 -17.45 -21.51 -9.13
CA GLY A 257 -17.06 -22.55 -8.18
C GLY A 257 -16.77 -22.03 -6.77
N GLY A 258 -17.06 -20.76 -6.48
CA GLY A 258 -16.82 -20.12 -5.18
C GLY A 258 -15.36 -19.72 -4.92
N THR A 259 -14.45 -19.93 -5.87
CA THR A 259 -13.03 -19.57 -5.70
C THR A 259 -12.83 -18.08 -5.90
N ARG A 260 -12.21 -17.43 -4.91
CA ARG A 260 -11.88 -16.00 -4.96
C ARG A 260 -10.56 -15.75 -5.68
N HIS A 261 -10.48 -14.71 -6.50
CA HIS A 261 -9.31 -14.31 -7.29
C HIS A 261 -9.33 -12.80 -7.60
N THR A 262 -8.24 -12.27 -8.17
CA THR A 262 -8.15 -10.88 -8.68
C THR A 262 -8.60 -9.81 -7.65
N PRO A 263 -7.91 -9.66 -6.50
CA PRO A 263 -8.26 -8.63 -5.54
C PRO A 263 -7.96 -7.22 -6.05
N PHE A 264 -8.96 -6.35 -5.94
CA PHE A 264 -8.81 -4.91 -6.10
C PHE A 264 -8.78 -4.22 -4.74
N PHE A 265 -7.56 -3.95 -4.31
CA PHE A 265 -7.22 -3.19 -3.11
C PHE A 265 -7.15 -1.71 -3.46
N LYS A 266 -8.20 -0.99 -3.08
CA LYS A 266 -8.48 0.37 -3.52
C LYS A 266 -7.67 1.39 -2.69
N PRO A 267 -7.34 2.56 -3.24
CA PRO A 267 -6.81 3.67 -2.46
C PRO A 267 -7.93 4.36 -1.65
N ASP A 268 -7.54 5.31 -0.79
CA ASP A 268 -8.45 6.33 -0.26
C ASP A 268 -9.10 7.13 -1.40
N PHE A 269 -10.17 7.87 -1.04
CA PHE A 269 -11.04 8.53 -1.99
C PHE A 269 -10.26 9.49 -2.89
N SER A 270 -10.32 9.19 -4.18
CA SER A 270 -9.67 9.89 -5.27
C SER A 270 -10.76 10.24 -6.29
N PRO A 271 -11.37 11.45 -6.22
CA PRO A 271 -12.37 11.86 -7.18
C PRO A 271 -11.80 11.95 -8.60
N GLU A 272 -10.53 12.35 -8.79
CA GLU A 272 -9.93 12.34 -10.12
C GLU A 272 -9.84 10.91 -10.68
N LEU A 273 -9.45 9.93 -9.85
CA LEU A 273 -9.41 8.53 -10.29
C LEU A 273 -10.80 8.04 -10.71
N LEU A 274 -11.87 8.46 -10.03
CA LEU A 274 -13.24 8.04 -10.35
C LEU A 274 -13.68 8.46 -11.77
N TYR A 275 -13.12 9.54 -12.33
CA TYR A 275 -13.37 9.91 -13.73
C TYR A 275 -12.67 8.98 -14.73
N HIS A 276 -11.72 8.17 -14.28
CA HIS A 276 -10.89 7.30 -15.13
C HIS A 276 -11.10 5.81 -14.88
N VAL A 277 -11.43 5.43 -13.64
CA VAL A 277 -11.57 4.05 -13.20
C VAL A 277 -12.73 3.96 -12.22
N ASP A 278 -13.69 3.08 -12.50
CA ASP A 278 -14.72 2.75 -11.52
C ASP A 278 -14.17 1.81 -10.45
N TYR A 279 -14.10 2.32 -9.22
CA TYR A 279 -13.72 1.59 -8.03
C TYR A 279 -14.76 1.66 -6.91
N LEU A 280 -15.92 2.29 -7.15
CA LEU A 280 -16.92 2.54 -6.09
C LEU A 280 -18.26 1.80 -6.30
N THR A 281 -18.58 1.32 -7.51
CA THR A 281 -19.86 0.61 -7.75
C THR A 281 -19.94 -0.80 -7.14
N GLY A 282 -18.84 -1.32 -6.58
CA GLY A 282 -18.78 -2.61 -5.90
C GLY A 282 -19.43 -2.67 -4.51
N GLY A 283 -20.51 -1.91 -4.27
CA GLY A 283 -21.23 -1.89 -2.99
C GLY A 283 -20.77 -0.80 -2.02
N SER A 284 -20.54 0.42 -2.52
CA SER A 284 -20.31 1.59 -1.66
C SER A 284 -21.59 2.06 -0.98
N MET A 285 -21.43 2.66 0.21
CA MET A 285 -22.51 3.22 1.01
C MET A 285 -22.41 4.74 1.08
N LEU A 286 -23.52 5.42 0.83
CA LEU A 286 -23.69 6.85 0.99
C LEU A 286 -24.52 7.13 2.25
N ALA A 287 -24.08 8.09 3.06
CA ALA A 287 -24.87 8.54 4.20
C ALA A 287 -26.15 9.23 3.72
N GLY A 288 -27.29 8.77 4.25
CA GLY A 288 -28.61 9.27 3.88
C GLY A 288 -28.80 10.74 4.23
N ASN A 289 -29.35 11.50 3.29
CA ASN A 289 -30.03 12.75 3.59
C ASN A 289 -31.10 13.04 2.53
N ALA A 290 -32.07 13.87 2.87
CA ALA A 290 -33.21 14.19 2.02
C ALA A 290 -32.84 14.66 0.59
N ALA A 291 -31.78 15.45 0.45
CA ALA A 291 -31.37 15.99 -0.85
C ALA A 291 -30.69 14.93 -1.72
N LEU A 292 -29.74 14.19 -1.14
CA LEU A 292 -29.04 13.09 -1.81
C LEU A 292 -30.00 11.98 -2.22
N ASN A 293 -30.86 11.55 -1.31
CA ASN A 293 -31.77 10.44 -1.56
C ASN A 293 -32.78 10.81 -2.65
N ARG A 294 -33.24 12.06 -2.69
CA ARG A 294 -34.09 12.58 -3.79
C ARG A 294 -33.34 12.66 -5.11
N HIS A 295 -32.08 13.10 -5.10
CA HIS A 295 -31.24 13.16 -6.30
C HIS A 295 -31.02 11.76 -6.89
N VAL A 296 -30.56 10.80 -6.08
CA VAL A 296 -30.37 9.40 -6.48
C VAL A 296 -31.68 8.80 -6.98
N HIS A 297 -32.78 9.02 -6.27
CA HIS A 297 -34.10 8.52 -6.67
C HIS A 297 -34.52 9.06 -8.04
N THR A 298 -34.39 10.36 -8.26
CA THR A 298 -34.73 11.02 -9.52
C THR A 298 -33.85 10.55 -10.67
N ALA A 299 -32.54 10.41 -10.44
CA ALA A 299 -31.58 10.00 -11.45
C ALA A 299 -31.84 8.56 -11.92
N LEU A 300 -32.09 7.63 -10.98
CA LEU A 300 -32.44 6.25 -11.31
C LEU A 300 -33.81 6.14 -11.99
N LEU A 301 -34.81 6.93 -11.58
CA LEU A 301 -36.10 7.02 -12.29
C LEU A 301 -35.95 7.51 -13.73
N ALA A 302 -34.98 8.39 -13.98
CA ALA A 302 -34.67 8.88 -15.33
C ALA A 302 -33.89 7.85 -16.18
N GLY A 303 -33.62 6.66 -15.65
CA GLY A 303 -32.86 5.61 -16.34
C GLY A 303 -31.36 5.89 -16.43
N GLN A 304 -30.81 6.74 -15.54
CA GLN A 304 -29.37 6.92 -15.49
C GLN A 304 -28.67 5.66 -14.97
N ASP A 305 -27.49 5.40 -15.51
CA ASP A 305 -26.62 4.34 -15.05
C ASP A 305 -26.14 4.58 -13.62
N MET A 306 -26.10 3.53 -12.79
CA MET A 306 -25.73 3.61 -11.37
C MET A 306 -24.34 4.19 -11.14
N GLN A 307 -23.38 3.93 -12.02
CA GLN A 307 -22.05 4.50 -11.94
C GLN A 307 -22.10 6.02 -12.08
N ALA A 308 -22.86 6.53 -13.05
CA ALA A 308 -23.04 7.96 -13.27
C ALA A 308 -23.75 8.63 -12.08
N VAL A 309 -24.76 7.96 -11.51
CA VAL A 309 -25.46 8.44 -10.30
C VAL A 309 -24.50 8.52 -9.11
N LEU A 310 -23.68 7.49 -8.91
CA LEU A 310 -22.69 7.47 -7.83
C LEU A 310 -21.66 8.58 -7.99
N GLN A 311 -21.16 8.80 -9.21
CA GLN A 311 -20.20 9.85 -9.52
C GLN A 311 -20.77 11.25 -9.22
N GLN A 312 -22.02 11.52 -9.58
CA GLN A 312 -22.71 12.77 -9.24
C GLN A 312 -22.94 12.91 -7.72
N ALA A 313 -23.31 11.81 -7.05
CA ALA A 313 -23.59 11.80 -5.61
C ALA A 313 -22.37 12.10 -4.73
N VAL A 314 -21.17 11.74 -5.20
CA VAL A 314 -19.91 11.96 -4.47
C VAL A 314 -19.16 13.21 -4.94
N GLU A 315 -19.69 13.95 -5.91
CA GLU A 315 -19.09 15.17 -6.41
C GLU A 315 -18.93 16.20 -5.28
N GLY A 316 -17.72 16.77 -5.17
CA GLY A 316 -17.39 17.74 -4.14
C GLY A 316 -17.15 17.17 -2.74
N LEU A 317 -17.21 15.85 -2.54
CA LEU A 317 -16.76 15.25 -1.27
C LEU A 317 -15.24 15.39 -1.12
N SER A 318 -14.83 15.73 0.09
CA SER A 318 -13.40 15.70 0.48
C SER A 318 -13.04 14.35 1.09
N ARG A 319 -11.74 14.02 1.12
CA ARG A 319 -11.22 12.81 1.78
C ARG A 319 -11.69 12.70 3.24
N ALA A 320 -11.78 13.82 3.96
CA ALA A 320 -12.23 13.84 5.37
C ALA A 320 -13.71 13.48 5.54
N GLN A 321 -14.52 13.53 4.47
CA GLN A 321 -15.92 13.12 4.46
C GLN A 321 -16.09 11.69 3.93
N THR A 322 -15.00 10.95 3.72
CA THR A 322 -15.01 9.62 3.14
C THR A 322 -14.29 8.64 4.05
N CYS A 323 -14.67 7.37 4.00
CA CYS A 323 -14.01 6.31 4.75
C CYS A 323 -13.79 5.09 3.85
N HIS A 324 -12.54 4.71 3.66
CA HIS A 324 -12.17 3.46 3.04
C HIS A 324 -11.94 2.40 4.12
N ILE A 325 -12.58 1.25 3.98
CA ILE A 325 -12.36 0.07 4.81
C ILE A 325 -11.46 -0.87 3.99
N PRO A 326 -10.17 -1.05 4.33
CA PRO A 326 -9.23 -1.84 3.53
C PRO A 326 -9.45 -3.36 3.68
N PHE A 327 -10.70 -3.80 3.74
CA PHE A 327 -11.14 -5.19 3.78
C PHE A 327 -11.96 -5.50 2.54
N ILE A 328 -11.86 -6.75 2.07
CA ILE A 328 -12.75 -7.23 1.02
C ILE A 328 -14.16 -7.30 1.63
N LEU A 329 -15.07 -6.44 1.18
CA LEU A 329 -16.46 -6.39 1.63
C LEU A 329 -17.43 -6.93 0.58
N SER A 330 -16.98 -7.08 -0.67
CA SER A 330 -17.80 -7.62 -1.76
C SER A 330 -16.99 -8.48 -2.73
N HIS A 331 -17.73 -9.28 -3.50
CA HIS A 331 -17.25 -10.14 -4.55
C HIS A 331 -17.93 -9.76 -5.86
N LEU A 332 -17.16 -9.54 -6.92
CA LEU A 332 -17.68 -9.42 -8.26
C LEU A 332 -17.89 -10.79 -8.90
N LEU A 333 -19.07 -11.00 -9.45
CA LEU A 333 -19.51 -12.19 -10.14
C LEU A 333 -19.42 -12.03 -11.65
N GLY A 334 -18.92 -13.07 -12.31
CA GLY A 334 -18.81 -13.12 -13.76
C GLY A 334 -17.45 -12.62 -14.27
N PRO A 335 -17.38 -12.14 -15.53
CA PRO A 335 -16.14 -11.60 -16.08
C PRO A 335 -15.72 -10.32 -15.36
N GLU A 336 -14.44 -9.98 -15.46
CA GLU A 336 -13.93 -8.72 -14.91
C GLU A 336 -14.65 -7.56 -15.64
N PRO A 337 -15.34 -6.67 -14.92
CA PRO A 337 -16.02 -5.55 -15.55
C PRO A 337 -14.98 -4.60 -16.15
N ASP A 338 -15.34 -3.95 -17.27
CA ASP A 338 -14.54 -2.84 -17.77
C ASP A 338 -14.70 -1.67 -16.81
N ARG A 339 -13.64 -1.43 -16.02
CA ARG A 339 -13.60 -0.33 -15.07
C ARG A 339 -13.10 0.95 -15.71
N GLN A 340 -12.38 0.85 -16.83
CA GLN A 340 -11.70 2.01 -17.39
C GLN A 340 -12.70 2.87 -18.14
N HIS A 341 -12.72 4.15 -17.78
CA HIS A 341 -13.47 5.13 -18.52
C HIS A 341 -12.62 5.64 -19.69
N GLY A 342 -13.31 6.10 -20.73
CA GLY A 342 -12.66 6.90 -21.76
C GLY A 342 -11.92 8.08 -21.12
N THR A 343 -10.90 8.60 -21.81
CA THR A 343 -10.22 9.79 -21.32
C THR A 343 -11.24 10.92 -21.17
N PRO A 344 -11.45 11.47 -19.95
CA PRO A 344 -12.33 12.61 -19.79
C PRO A 344 -11.86 13.71 -20.74
N PRO A 345 -12.77 14.43 -21.39
CA PRO A 345 -12.38 15.49 -22.31
C PRO A 345 -11.47 16.47 -21.56
N LEU A 346 -10.36 16.85 -22.20
CA LEU A 346 -9.51 17.92 -21.68
C LEU A 346 -10.41 19.11 -21.33
N LEU A 347 -10.21 19.69 -20.14
CA LEU A 347 -10.91 20.91 -19.78
C LEU A 347 -10.75 21.89 -20.95
N SER A 348 -11.88 22.35 -21.48
CA SER A 348 -11.89 23.46 -22.42
C SER A 348 -11.15 24.62 -21.79
N CYS A 349 -10.46 25.40 -22.62
CA CYS A 349 -9.81 26.63 -22.17
C CYS A 349 -10.76 27.39 -21.22
N PRO A 350 -10.32 27.73 -20.00
CA PRO A 350 -11.17 28.43 -19.05
C PRO A 350 -11.76 29.70 -19.68
N THR A 351 -12.95 30.11 -19.21
CA THR A 351 -13.61 31.36 -19.60
C THR A 351 -12.77 32.56 -19.15
N GLY A 352 -11.73 32.90 -19.92
CA GLY A 352 -10.68 33.85 -19.54
C GLY A 352 -9.29 33.54 -20.13
N GLY A 353 -9.12 32.40 -20.79
CA GLY A 353 -7.84 31.94 -21.33
C GLY A 353 -7.12 30.98 -20.38
N TRP A 354 -6.05 30.36 -20.88
CA TRP A 354 -5.16 29.54 -20.07
C TRP A 354 -4.34 30.39 -19.08
N PRO A 355 -4.05 29.97 -17.85
CA PRO A 355 -3.31 30.79 -16.87
C PRO A 355 -1.90 31.18 -17.36
N THR A 356 -1.29 32.23 -16.80
CA THR A 356 0.13 32.49 -17.07
C THR A 356 1.01 31.58 -16.21
N VAL A 357 2.17 31.19 -16.72
CA VAL A 357 3.03 30.16 -16.10
C VAL A 357 4.50 30.59 -16.11
N SER A 358 5.18 30.44 -14.98
CA SER A 358 6.64 30.60 -14.88
C SER A 358 7.33 29.25 -14.74
N ILE A 359 8.09 28.83 -15.75
CA ILE A 359 8.86 27.58 -15.76
C ILE A 359 10.25 27.86 -15.18
N ILE A 360 10.56 27.22 -14.05
CA ILE A 360 11.82 27.39 -13.33
C ILE A 360 12.72 26.19 -13.62
N ILE A 361 13.92 26.46 -14.13
CA ILE A 361 14.88 25.43 -14.55
C ILE A 361 16.25 25.69 -13.91
N PRO A 362 16.58 25.04 -12.79
CA PRO A 362 17.93 25.07 -12.23
C PRO A 362 18.92 24.34 -13.14
N THR A 363 20.11 24.90 -13.32
CA THR A 363 21.13 24.34 -14.21
C THR A 363 22.55 24.62 -13.74
N ARG A 364 23.48 23.77 -14.17
CA ARG A 364 24.93 23.99 -14.06
C ARG A 364 25.62 23.24 -15.18
N ASP A 365 26.27 23.98 -16.08
CA ASP A 365 27.00 23.45 -17.24
C ASP A 365 26.15 22.50 -18.11
N ARG A 366 26.81 21.68 -18.94
CA ARG A 366 26.17 20.67 -19.81
C ARG A 366 25.11 21.27 -20.73
N LEU A 367 25.50 22.30 -21.47
CA LEU A 367 24.65 23.03 -22.42
C LEU A 367 23.77 22.14 -23.31
N GLY A 368 24.27 20.96 -23.73
CA GLY A 368 23.48 20.03 -24.56
C GLY A 368 22.15 19.60 -23.93
N LEU A 369 22.12 19.37 -22.60
CA LEU A 369 20.89 18.99 -21.88
C LEU A 369 19.94 20.20 -21.78
N LEU A 370 20.44 21.33 -21.30
CA LEU A 370 19.65 22.56 -21.14
C LEU A 370 19.05 23.01 -22.47
N ARG A 371 19.84 23.01 -23.54
CA ARG A 371 19.39 23.39 -24.88
C ARG A 371 18.30 22.44 -25.39
N ALA A 372 18.47 21.12 -25.24
CA ALA A 372 17.45 20.16 -25.66
C ALA A 372 16.13 20.38 -24.90
N CYS A 373 16.20 20.64 -23.59
CA CYS A 373 15.03 20.97 -22.78
C CYS A 373 14.32 22.23 -23.31
N LEU A 374 15.05 23.35 -23.43
CA LEU A 374 14.49 24.63 -23.90
C LEU A 374 13.96 24.57 -25.33
N ASP A 375 14.68 23.93 -26.25
CA ASP A 375 14.25 23.76 -27.64
C ASP A 375 12.97 22.93 -27.70
N SER A 376 12.85 21.88 -26.88
CA SER A 376 11.62 21.06 -26.82
C SER A 376 10.42 21.84 -26.27
N ILE A 377 10.62 22.68 -25.23
CA ILE A 377 9.58 23.56 -24.71
C ILE A 377 9.12 24.52 -25.81
N LYS A 378 10.05 25.17 -26.51
CA LYS A 378 9.73 26.16 -27.54
C LYS A 378 9.04 25.55 -28.76
N THR A 379 9.48 24.37 -29.20
CA THR A 379 9.05 23.81 -30.50
C THR A 379 7.87 22.84 -30.40
N ARG A 380 7.63 22.23 -29.24
CA ARG A 380 6.60 21.19 -29.09
C ARG A 380 5.43 21.58 -28.21
N THR A 381 5.54 22.63 -27.40
CA THR A 381 4.48 23.01 -26.46
C THR A 381 3.31 23.67 -27.19
N ASP A 382 2.12 23.10 -27.01
CA ASP A 382 0.85 23.69 -27.44
C ASP A 382 0.26 24.54 -26.29
N TYR A 383 0.79 25.75 -26.15
CA TYR A 383 0.35 26.75 -25.17
C TYR A 383 0.68 28.16 -25.68
N PRO A 384 -0.13 29.19 -25.37
CA PRO A 384 0.18 30.56 -25.78
C PRO A 384 1.55 31.01 -25.27
N SER A 385 2.46 31.38 -26.19
CA SER A 385 3.85 31.70 -25.85
C SER A 385 3.99 32.98 -25.03
N ASP A 386 3.06 33.93 -25.19
CA ASP A 386 2.93 35.15 -24.40
C ASP A 386 2.49 34.90 -22.94
N ARG A 387 2.10 33.66 -22.62
CA ARG A 387 1.72 33.22 -21.26
C ARG A 387 2.77 32.35 -20.59
N ILE A 388 3.94 32.17 -21.21
CA ILE A 388 5.05 31.41 -20.66
C ILE A 388 6.19 32.35 -20.33
N GLU A 389 6.58 32.36 -19.06
CA GLU A 389 7.86 32.87 -18.59
C GLU A 389 8.82 31.71 -18.36
N ILE A 390 10.08 31.85 -18.75
CA ILE A 390 11.13 30.86 -18.45
C ILE A 390 12.20 31.54 -17.60
N ILE A 391 12.51 30.94 -16.44
CA ILE A 391 13.52 31.40 -15.50
C ILE A 391 14.57 30.30 -15.35
N ILE A 392 15.80 30.60 -15.72
CA ILE A 392 16.96 29.73 -15.54
C ILE A 392 17.67 30.12 -14.26
N VAL A 393 17.95 29.14 -13.39
CA VAL A 393 18.79 29.36 -12.20
C VAL A 393 20.15 28.75 -12.45
N ASP A 394 21.13 29.58 -12.80
CA ASP A 394 22.51 29.17 -13.03
C ASP A 394 23.24 28.98 -11.70
N ASN A 395 23.43 27.73 -11.29
CA ASN A 395 24.16 27.39 -10.06
C ASN A 395 25.68 27.32 -10.29
N GLY A 396 26.25 28.44 -10.74
CA GLY A 396 27.69 28.60 -10.91
C GLY A 396 28.27 27.80 -12.06
N SER A 397 27.66 27.86 -13.25
CA SER A 397 28.26 27.34 -14.48
C SER A 397 29.63 27.98 -14.74
N VAL A 398 30.55 27.19 -15.28
CA VAL A 398 31.93 27.59 -15.60
C VAL A 398 32.30 27.31 -17.06
N GLU A 399 31.57 26.42 -17.74
CA GLU A 399 31.78 26.12 -19.15
C GLU A 399 31.44 27.36 -19.99
N ARG A 400 32.43 27.81 -20.76
CA ARG A 400 32.29 29.03 -21.58
C ARG A 400 31.10 28.97 -22.53
N ALA A 401 30.85 27.81 -23.14
CA ALA A 401 29.72 27.60 -24.05
C ALA A 401 28.36 27.80 -23.33
N THR A 402 28.23 27.36 -22.09
CA THR A 402 27.01 27.52 -21.28
C THR A 402 26.81 29.00 -20.94
N LEU A 403 27.85 29.68 -20.46
CA LEU A 403 27.79 31.10 -20.12
C LEU A 403 27.45 32.00 -21.32
N ASP A 404 28.05 31.71 -22.48
CA ASP A 404 27.78 32.45 -23.72
C ASP A 404 26.33 32.22 -24.18
N TYR A 405 25.81 30.99 -24.07
CA TYR A 405 24.42 30.69 -24.41
C TYR A 405 23.41 31.39 -23.47
N LEU A 406 23.66 31.39 -22.17
CA LEU A 406 22.81 32.06 -21.18
C LEU A 406 22.79 33.57 -21.40
N SER A 407 23.96 34.17 -21.62
CA SER A 407 24.10 35.61 -21.88
C SER A 407 23.38 36.03 -23.17
N ALA A 408 23.54 35.26 -24.24
CA ALA A 408 22.85 35.50 -25.51
C ALA A 408 21.32 35.38 -25.36
N GLY A 409 20.83 34.33 -24.70
CA GLY A 409 19.40 34.12 -24.49
C GLY A 409 18.72 35.20 -23.65
N GLN A 410 19.42 35.71 -22.63
CA GLN A 410 18.94 36.84 -21.84
C GLN A 410 18.90 38.14 -22.67
N GLY A 411 19.93 38.41 -23.49
CA GLY A 411 19.95 39.56 -24.40
C GLY A 411 18.85 39.52 -25.47
N GLU A 412 18.42 38.32 -25.88
CA GLU A 412 17.33 38.08 -26.82
C GLU A 412 15.94 38.02 -26.13
N ASN A 413 15.86 38.26 -24.82
CA ASN A 413 14.65 38.15 -24.00
C ASN A 413 13.94 36.79 -24.15
N ARG A 414 14.70 35.70 -24.34
CA ARG A 414 14.15 34.33 -24.45
C ARG A 414 13.83 33.72 -23.09
N PHE A 415 14.57 34.11 -22.06
CA PHE A 415 14.43 33.67 -20.68
C PHE A 415 15.20 34.62 -19.76
N THR A 416 14.84 34.63 -18.48
CA THR A 416 15.57 35.34 -17.43
C THR A 416 16.60 34.40 -16.79
N VAL A 417 17.81 34.89 -16.49
CA VAL A 417 18.83 34.11 -15.77
C VAL A 417 19.06 34.70 -14.38
N ILE A 418 18.94 33.87 -13.36
CA ILE A 418 19.33 34.18 -11.98
C ILE A 418 20.58 33.38 -11.66
N ARG A 419 21.66 34.05 -11.29
CA ARG A 419 22.93 33.40 -10.95
C ARG A 419 23.06 33.19 -9.44
N ASP A 420 23.49 32.00 -9.05
CA ASP A 420 23.82 31.66 -7.67
C ASP A 420 25.08 30.78 -7.61
N ASP A 421 26.19 31.36 -7.16
CA ASP A 421 27.48 30.67 -7.07
C ASP A 421 27.65 29.86 -5.76
N GLY A 422 26.59 29.70 -4.96
CA GLY A 422 26.62 28.96 -3.71
C GLY A 422 26.65 27.43 -3.93
N PRO A 423 26.89 26.64 -2.85
CA PRO A 423 26.78 25.18 -2.91
C PRO A 423 25.41 24.73 -3.43
N PHE A 424 25.39 23.62 -4.16
CA PHE A 424 24.17 23.09 -4.74
C PHE A 424 23.12 22.81 -3.66
N ASN A 425 21.95 23.38 -3.85
CA ASN A 425 20.79 23.14 -3.01
C ASN A 425 19.54 23.37 -3.85
N TYR A 426 18.89 22.28 -4.28
CA TYR A 426 17.77 22.33 -5.20
C TYR A 426 16.61 23.17 -4.66
N SER A 427 16.28 22.99 -3.38
CA SER A 427 15.23 23.77 -2.70
C SER A 427 15.50 25.27 -2.75
N ARG A 428 16.72 25.68 -2.38
CA ARG A 428 17.14 27.08 -2.34
C ARG A 428 17.12 27.73 -3.72
N LEU A 429 17.63 27.03 -4.75
CA LEU A 429 17.64 27.52 -6.13
C LEU A 429 16.23 27.76 -6.66
N ASN A 430 15.31 26.81 -6.44
CA ASN A 430 13.93 26.95 -6.84
C ASN A 430 13.19 28.03 -6.05
N ASN A 431 13.40 28.13 -4.73
CA ASN A 431 12.79 29.17 -3.91
C ASN A 431 13.22 30.58 -4.36
N LEU A 432 14.50 30.76 -4.70
CA LEU A 432 15.03 32.04 -5.20
C LEU A 432 14.35 32.47 -6.49
N ALA A 433 14.12 31.53 -7.41
CA ALA A 433 13.43 31.80 -8.67
C ALA A 433 11.92 31.98 -8.50
N ALA A 434 11.28 31.18 -7.63
CA ALA A 434 9.85 31.29 -7.35
C ALA A 434 9.50 32.67 -6.77
N ALA A 435 10.36 33.24 -5.93
CA ALA A 435 10.20 34.60 -5.41
C ALA A 435 10.23 35.66 -6.53
N GLN A 436 11.00 35.43 -7.59
CA GLN A 436 11.15 36.34 -8.74
C GLN A 436 10.17 36.06 -9.89
N ALA A 437 9.45 34.94 -9.84
CA ALA A 437 8.47 34.58 -10.86
C ALA A 437 7.30 35.57 -10.90
N HIS A 438 6.86 35.97 -12.09
CA HIS A 438 5.81 36.97 -12.24
C HIS A 438 4.39 36.39 -12.33
N ASN A 439 4.27 35.09 -12.61
CA ASN A 439 2.98 34.46 -12.92
C ASN A 439 2.36 33.71 -11.73
N ASP A 440 1.05 33.45 -11.83
CA ASP A 440 0.25 32.84 -10.77
C ASP A 440 0.57 31.37 -10.52
N ILE A 441 1.10 30.68 -11.52
CA ILE A 441 1.48 29.26 -11.45
C ILE A 441 2.96 29.14 -11.78
N ILE A 442 3.69 28.42 -10.93
CA ILE A 442 5.07 28.05 -11.17
C ILE A 442 5.15 26.57 -11.57
N VAL A 443 6.07 26.26 -12.47
CA VAL A 443 6.43 24.89 -12.83
C VAL A 443 7.90 24.66 -12.49
N LEU A 444 8.16 23.77 -11.54
CA LEU A 444 9.49 23.27 -11.26
C LEU A 444 9.84 22.22 -12.32
N LEU A 445 10.96 22.41 -13.02
CA LEU A 445 11.36 21.55 -14.13
C LEU A 445 12.87 21.30 -14.12
N ASN A 446 13.26 20.05 -14.26
CA ASN A 446 14.68 19.69 -14.38
C ASN A 446 15.25 20.08 -15.77
N ASN A 447 16.54 20.39 -15.84
CA ASN A 447 17.19 20.80 -17.08
C ASN A 447 17.48 19.66 -18.07
N ASP A 448 17.22 18.41 -17.69
CA ASP A 448 17.42 17.19 -18.48
C ASP A 448 16.11 16.49 -18.85
N THR A 449 15.05 17.28 -19.06
CA THR A 449 13.75 16.84 -19.57
C THR A 449 13.56 17.20 -21.05
N GLU A 450 12.74 16.44 -21.77
CA GLU A 450 12.30 16.75 -23.13
C GLU A 450 10.78 16.56 -23.26
N VAL A 451 10.09 17.56 -23.81
CA VAL A 451 8.62 17.50 -24.01
C VAL A 451 8.26 16.35 -24.94
N LEU A 452 7.38 15.46 -24.45
CA LEU A 452 6.83 14.33 -25.21
C LEU A 452 5.41 14.64 -25.72
N THR A 453 4.56 15.18 -24.84
CA THR A 453 3.16 15.48 -25.16
C THR A 453 2.99 16.99 -25.39
N PRO A 454 2.56 17.45 -26.58
CA PRO A 454 2.41 18.87 -26.86
C PRO A 454 1.53 19.64 -25.87
N ALA A 455 0.43 19.03 -25.43
CA ALA A 455 -0.53 19.61 -24.50
C ALA A 455 -0.09 19.52 -23.01
N TRP A 456 1.17 19.24 -22.70
CA TRP A 456 1.63 18.99 -21.33
C TRP A 456 1.30 20.13 -20.35
N LEU A 457 1.47 21.40 -20.75
CA LEU A 457 1.09 22.53 -19.91
C LEU A 457 -0.42 22.58 -19.71
N LYS A 458 -1.23 22.40 -20.76
CA LYS A 458 -2.70 22.38 -20.64
C LYS A 458 -3.17 21.31 -19.66
N LEU A 459 -2.57 20.13 -19.70
CA LEU A 459 -2.82 19.03 -18.77
C LEU A 459 -2.47 19.42 -17.33
N LEU A 460 -1.27 19.95 -17.07
CA LEU A 460 -0.89 20.42 -15.73
C LEU A 460 -1.84 21.52 -15.22
N MET A 461 -2.14 22.50 -16.08
CA MET A 461 -2.98 23.65 -15.73
C MET A 461 -4.42 23.26 -15.45
N SER A 462 -4.98 22.28 -16.17
CA SER A 462 -6.35 21.78 -15.91
C SER A 462 -6.58 21.31 -14.48
N GLN A 463 -5.51 20.90 -13.80
CA GLN A 463 -5.54 20.48 -12.40
C GLN A 463 -5.04 21.59 -11.47
N ALA A 464 -3.96 22.29 -11.83
CA ALA A 464 -3.34 23.32 -10.98
C ALA A 464 -4.24 24.54 -10.72
N ILE A 465 -5.22 24.83 -11.59
CA ILE A 465 -6.20 25.91 -11.39
C ILE A 465 -7.23 25.58 -10.29
N LYS A 466 -7.42 24.31 -9.94
CA LYS A 466 -8.41 23.89 -8.94
C LYS A 466 -7.96 24.35 -7.56
N LYS A 467 -8.79 25.13 -6.86
CA LYS A 467 -8.44 25.81 -5.59
C LYS A 467 -8.02 24.86 -4.47
N ASP A 468 -8.47 23.62 -4.51
CA ASP A 468 -8.19 22.58 -3.53
C ASP A 468 -7.02 21.67 -3.94
N VAL A 469 -6.35 21.94 -5.07
CA VAL A 469 -5.14 21.24 -5.52
C VAL A 469 -3.91 22.08 -5.21
N ALA A 470 -2.84 21.46 -4.70
CA ALA A 470 -1.55 22.10 -4.47
C ALA A 470 -0.53 21.72 -5.55
N ALA A 471 -0.09 20.46 -5.58
CA ALA A 471 0.94 20.00 -6.51
C ALA A 471 0.36 19.11 -7.62
N VAL A 472 0.77 19.36 -8.86
CA VAL A 472 0.42 18.56 -10.04
C VAL A 472 1.68 18.06 -10.72
N GLY A 473 1.89 16.74 -10.71
CA GLY A 473 3.06 16.09 -11.33
C GLY A 473 2.74 15.47 -12.67
N GLY A 474 3.70 15.54 -13.61
CA GLY A 474 3.60 14.83 -14.88
C GLY A 474 4.07 13.37 -14.78
N LYS A 475 3.40 12.44 -15.47
CA LYS A 475 4.01 11.10 -15.71
C LYS A 475 5.26 11.27 -16.57
N LEU A 476 6.38 10.73 -16.11
CA LEU A 476 7.69 10.84 -16.76
C LEU A 476 8.16 9.48 -17.27
N LEU A 477 8.82 9.48 -18.42
CA LEU A 477 9.44 8.29 -18.99
C LEU A 477 10.97 8.40 -19.00
N TYR A 478 11.61 7.26 -18.84
CA TYR A 478 13.01 7.07 -19.18
C TYR A 478 13.24 7.22 -20.69
N ASP A 479 14.51 7.36 -21.10
CA ASP A 479 14.91 7.40 -22.51
C ASP A 479 14.51 6.15 -23.32
N ASN A 480 14.40 5.01 -22.65
CA ASN A 480 13.90 3.75 -23.20
C ASN A 480 12.36 3.66 -23.29
N ARG A 481 11.63 4.76 -23.03
CA ARG A 481 10.16 4.88 -23.03
C ARG A 481 9.43 4.01 -21.98
N THR A 482 10.15 3.54 -20.97
CA THR A 482 9.51 2.95 -19.78
C THR A 482 9.17 4.02 -18.75
N VAL A 483 8.14 3.78 -17.95
CA VAL A 483 7.72 4.70 -16.89
C VAL A 483 8.82 4.86 -15.85
N GLN A 484 9.13 6.11 -15.54
CA GLN A 484 10.01 6.51 -14.45
C GLN A 484 9.21 7.04 -13.26
N HIS A 485 8.18 7.83 -13.53
CA HIS A 485 7.34 8.46 -12.51
C HIS A 485 5.88 8.46 -12.95
N ALA A 486 4.98 8.05 -12.04
CA ALA A 486 3.52 8.17 -12.19
C ALA A 486 2.90 8.44 -10.80
N GLY A 487 3.52 9.36 -10.05
CA GLY A 487 3.31 9.58 -8.62
C GLY A 487 4.34 8.85 -7.74
N CYS A 488 4.34 9.18 -6.45
CA CYS A 488 5.16 8.54 -5.43
C CYS A 488 4.31 7.66 -4.50
N VAL A 489 4.89 6.57 -4.03
CA VAL A 489 4.38 5.75 -2.92
C VAL A 489 5.25 6.00 -1.69
N ILE A 490 4.62 6.42 -0.60
CA ILE A 490 5.27 6.71 0.68
C ILE A 490 5.28 5.45 1.55
N GLY A 491 6.28 5.29 2.41
CA GLY A 491 6.46 4.10 3.25
C GLY A 491 7.15 2.91 2.56
N LYS A 492 7.62 3.07 1.31
CA LYS A 492 8.36 2.03 0.57
C LYS A 492 9.50 1.48 1.43
N GLY A 493 9.54 0.15 1.57
CA GLY A 493 10.63 -0.52 2.28
C GLY A 493 10.64 -0.33 3.80
N GLY A 494 9.55 0.18 4.40
CA GLY A 494 9.48 0.41 5.86
C GLY A 494 9.78 1.85 6.27
N GLY A 495 9.55 2.82 5.38
CA GLY A 495 9.75 4.23 5.72
C GLY A 495 10.51 5.05 4.68
N GLY A 496 10.65 4.56 3.44
CA GLY A 496 11.21 5.30 2.31
C GLY A 496 10.15 5.84 1.34
N THR A 497 10.59 6.31 0.18
CA THR A 497 9.71 6.75 -0.92
C THR A 497 10.23 6.22 -2.27
N ASP A 498 9.33 5.78 -3.14
CA ASP A 498 9.68 5.33 -4.50
C ASP A 498 8.58 5.75 -5.50
N HIS A 499 8.92 5.74 -6.79
CA HIS A 499 7.95 6.12 -7.81
C HIS A 499 7.05 4.94 -8.21
N ALA A 500 5.78 5.25 -8.44
CA ALA A 500 4.82 4.30 -8.95
C ALA A 500 5.10 3.96 -10.43
N GLY A 501 4.88 2.69 -10.79
CA GLY A 501 4.92 2.23 -12.18
C GLY A 501 6.31 2.06 -12.81
N ILE A 502 7.40 2.15 -12.03
CA ILE A 502 8.77 2.07 -12.57
C ILE A 502 8.97 0.83 -13.47
N GLY A 503 9.42 1.09 -14.70
CA GLY A 503 9.77 0.06 -15.67
C GLY A 503 8.60 -0.52 -16.46
N LEU A 504 7.36 -0.08 -16.20
CA LEU A 504 6.22 -0.38 -17.07
C LEU A 504 6.38 0.30 -18.43
N LYS A 505 5.67 -0.20 -19.45
CA LYS A 505 5.56 0.53 -20.72
C LYS A 505 4.72 1.79 -20.52
N ALA A 506 4.90 2.79 -21.39
CA ALA A 506 4.19 4.06 -21.30
C ALA A 506 2.66 3.92 -21.30
N ASP A 507 2.13 2.96 -22.04
CA ASP A 507 0.71 2.62 -22.23
C ASP A 507 0.22 1.51 -21.28
N ASP A 508 1.11 0.90 -20.50
CA ASP A 508 0.75 -0.09 -19.49
C ASP A 508 0.21 0.62 -18.24
N GLY A 509 -1.10 0.50 -18.03
CA GLY A 509 -1.81 1.09 -16.90
C GLY A 509 -1.44 0.46 -15.55
N GLY A 510 -0.73 -0.66 -15.53
CA GLY A 510 -0.32 -1.34 -14.31
C GLY A 510 -1.50 -1.82 -13.48
N TYR A 511 -1.37 -1.73 -12.16
CA TYR A 511 -2.39 -2.16 -11.20
C TYR A 511 -3.73 -1.45 -11.47
N PHE A 512 -4.73 -2.18 -11.98
CA PHE A 512 -6.07 -1.69 -12.34
C PHE A 512 -6.08 -0.35 -13.11
N GLY A 513 -5.10 -0.11 -13.99
CA GLY A 513 -5.06 1.10 -14.81
C GLY A 513 -4.53 2.36 -14.11
N LEU A 514 -4.17 2.29 -12.82
CA LEU A 514 -3.77 3.45 -12.01
C LEU A 514 -2.63 4.27 -12.59
N MET A 515 -1.73 3.68 -13.40
CA MET A 515 -0.57 4.36 -13.97
C MET A 515 -0.90 5.19 -15.22
N ASN A 516 -2.11 5.05 -15.75
CA ASN A 516 -2.61 5.83 -16.89
C ASN A 516 -3.82 6.71 -16.52
N ALA A 517 -4.28 6.66 -15.28
CA ALA A 517 -5.33 7.53 -14.75
C ALA A 517 -4.73 8.81 -14.16
N THR A 518 -5.37 9.96 -14.42
CA THR A 518 -5.11 11.15 -13.59
C THR A 518 -5.76 10.91 -12.24
N ARG A 519 -4.98 11.03 -11.17
CA ARG A 519 -5.44 10.62 -9.83
C ARG A 519 -4.70 11.35 -8.74
N GLU A 520 -5.31 11.37 -7.57
CA GLU A 520 -4.65 11.78 -6.35
C GLU A 520 -3.53 10.81 -5.95
N VAL A 521 -2.46 11.40 -5.41
CA VAL A 521 -1.27 10.73 -4.88
C VAL A 521 -0.79 11.49 -3.64
N SER A 522 0.01 10.84 -2.79
CA SER A 522 0.55 11.53 -1.61
C SER A 522 1.65 12.52 -2.00
N ALA A 523 2.48 12.18 -2.99
CA ALA A 523 3.46 13.09 -3.54
C ALA A 523 3.73 12.87 -5.03
N VAL A 524 4.28 13.91 -5.66
CA VAL A 524 4.83 13.92 -7.03
C VAL A 524 6.24 14.47 -6.99
N THR A 525 7.02 14.25 -8.06
CA THR A 525 8.39 14.76 -8.12
C THR A 525 8.48 16.17 -8.71
N ALA A 526 9.40 17.00 -8.19
CA ALA A 526 9.73 18.31 -8.75
C ALA A 526 10.48 18.26 -10.09
N ALA A 527 10.78 17.07 -10.64
CA ALA A 527 11.32 16.96 -12.00
C ALA A 527 10.36 17.53 -13.07
N CYS A 528 9.05 17.54 -12.80
CA CYS A 528 8.02 18.27 -13.54
C CYS A 528 6.78 18.46 -12.65
N LEU A 529 6.73 19.55 -11.88
CA LEU A 529 5.69 19.85 -10.89
C LEU A 529 5.12 21.24 -11.10
N ALA A 530 3.80 21.35 -11.29
CA ALA A 530 3.08 22.62 -11.29
C ALA A 530 2.43 22.89 -9.93
N ILE A 531 2.50 24.13 -9.46
CA ILE A 531 1.88 24.59 -8.21
C ILE A 531 1.54 26.08 -8.31
N ARG A 532 0.40 26.50 -7.74
CA ARG A 532 0.09 27.93 -7.63
C ARG A 532 1.13 28.61 -6.77
N LYS A 533 1.68 29.73 -7.23
CA LYS A 533 2.69 30.52 -6.51
C LYS A 533 2.22 30.86 -5.10
N SER A 534 0.96 31.27 -4.95
CA SER A 534 0.37 31.59 -3.65
C SER A 534 0.38 30.41 -2.69
N VAL A 535 0.13 29.18 -3.17
CA VAL A 535 0.16 27.96 -2.34
C VAL A 535 1.59 27.57 -2.02
N PHE A 536 2.52 27.70 -2.99
CA PHE A 536 3.94 27.47 -2.75
C PHE A 536 4.48 28.38 -1.64
N GLU A 537 4.15 29.67 -1.68
CA GLU A 537 4.49 30.65 -0.64
C GLU A 537 3.80 30.34 0.70
N GLU A 538 2.52 29.96 0.68
CA GLU A 538 1.75 29.56 1.86
C GLU A 538 2.36 28.34 2.59
N LEU A 539 2.98 27.43 1.84
CA LEU A 539 3.68 26.25 2.36
C LEU A 539 5.12 26.55 2.79
N GLY A 540 5.63 27.76 2.54
CA GLY A 540 7.01 28.17 2.83
C GLY A 540 8.04 27.74 1.78
N GLY A 541 7.58 27.33 0.59
CA GLY A 541 8.42 26.80 -0.49
C GLY A 541 9.04 25.44 -0.17
N LEU A 542 10.12 25.10 -0.88
CA LEU A 542 10.88 23.88 -0.61
C LEU A 542 11.78 24.07 0.62
N ASP A 543 11.84 23.07 1.51
CA ASP A 543 12.72 23.14 2.69
C ASP A 543 14.20 23.14 2.28
N ILE A 544 14.92 24.22 2.60
CA ILE A 544 16.34 24.40 2.26
C ILE A 544 17.27 23.42 2.99
N HIS A 545 16.79 22.74 4.03
CA HIS A 545 17.53 21.67 4.69
C HIS A 545 17.43 20.33 3.95
N LEU A 546 16.59 20.25 2.90
CA LEU A 546 16.49 19.14 1.96
C LEU A 546 17.12 19.52 0.62
N ALA A 547 18.43 19.70 0.60
CA ALA A 547 19.18 20.20 -0.54
C ALA A 547 19.07 19.31 -1.78
N VAL A 548 18.81 18.02 -1.60
CA VAL A 548 18.96 16.99 -2.62
C VAL A 548 17.66 16.23 -2.87
N ALA A 549 17.15 15.52 -1.86
CA ALA A 549 16.05 14.58 -2.01
C ALA A 549 14.92 14.92 -1.04
N PHE A 550 13.73 14.38 -1.33
CA PHE A 550 12.52 14.50 -0.52
C PHE A 550 11.99 15.93 -0.33
N ASN A 551 12.61 16.96 -0.92
CA ASN A 551 12.10 18.34 -0.87
C ASN A 551 10.69 18.45 -1.47
N ASP A 552 10.47 17.79 -2.61
CA ASP A 552 9.20 17.67 -3.29
C ASP A 552 8.18 16.83 -2.51
N THR A 553 8.61 15.69 -1.97
CA THR A 553 7.80 14.87 -1.06
C THR A 553 7.34 15.68 0.14
N LEU A 554 8.25 16.37 0.83
CA LEU A 554 7.93 17.14 2.03
C LEU A 554 6.93 18.27 1.72
N LEU A 555 7.11 18.98 0.61
CA LEU A 555 6.17 20.00 0.14
C LEU A 555 4.77 19.40 -0.09
N CYS A 556 4.71 18.25 -0.78
CA CYS A 556 3.45 17.57 -1.05
C CYS A 556 2.74 17.11 0.23
N LEU A 557 3.48 16.53 1.19
CA LEU A 557 2.92 16.08 2.47
C LEU A 557 2.43 17.27 3.31
N ALA A 558 3.19 18.36 3.38
CA ALA A 558 2.76 19.60 4.04
C ALA A 558 1.48 20.19 3.39
N ALA A 559 1.34 20.07 2.07
CA ALA A 559 0.11 20.48 1.39
C ALA A 559 -1.11 19.64 1.82
N GLN A 560 -0.94 18.32 1.97
CA GLN A 560 -2.01 17.43 2.43
C GLN A 560 -2.45 17.74 3.86
N GLU A 561 -1.52 18.07 4.76
CA GLU A 561 -1.84 18.49 6.13
C GLU A 561 -2.72 19.75 6.17
N LYS A 562 -2.57 20.64 5.19
CA LYS A 562 -3.41 21.82 5.01
C LYS A 562 -4.73 21.56 4.26
N GLY A 563 -5.00 20.31 3.90
CA GLY A 563 -6.23 19.91 3.20
C GLY A 563 -6.18 20.03 1.68
N TYR A 564 -5.02 20.31 1.08
CA TYR A 564 -4.86 20.30 -0.36
C TYR A 564 -4.69 18.88 -0.93
N ARG A 565 -5.07 18.69 -2.19
CA ARG A 565 -4.83 17.46 -2.98
C ARG A 565 -3.55 17.59 -3.81
N ASN A 566 -2.81 16.50 -3.96
CA ASN A 566 -1.73 16.38 -4.94
C ASN A 566 -2.15 15.39 -6.03
N ILE A 567 -1.88 15.72 -7.29
CA ILE A 567 -2.39 14.99 -8.45
C ILE A 567 -1.23 14.57 -9.36
N THR A 568 -1.26 13.34 -9.84
CA THR A 568 -0.42 12.91 -10.96
C THR A 568 -1.24 12.87 -12.24
N ILE A 569 -0.71 13.40 -13.33
CA ILE A 569 -1.30 13.26 -14.68
C ILE A 569 -0.97 11.87 -15.22
N GLY A 570 -1.98 11.12 -15.65
CA GLY A 570 -1.82 9.75 -16.16
C GLY A 570 -1.17 9.66 -17.55
N THR A 571 -1.24 10.72 -18.34
CA THR A 571 -0.59 10.81 -19.66
C THR A 571 0.90 11.11 -19.52
N PRO A 572 1.80 10.36 -20.20
CA PRO A 572 3.22 10.69 -20.24
C PRO A 572 3.46 12.11 -20.77
N LEU A 573 4.08 12.98 -19.99
CA LEU A 573 4.31 14.39 -20.38
C LEU A 573 5.68 14.61 -20.99
N MET A 574 6.71 14.00 -20.40
CA MET A 574 8.11 14.25 -20.77
C MET A 574 8.97 13.00 -20.71
N LEU A 575 10.03 13.00 -21.50
CA LEU A 575 11.21 12.16 -21.26
C LEU A 575 12.06 12.86 -20.19
N HIS A 576 12.66 12.10 -19.28
CA HIS A 576 13.58 12.61 -18.29
C HIS A 576 14.83 11.72 -18.27
N TYR A 577 15.97 12.33 -18.61
CA TYR A 577 17.21 11.59 -18.87
C TYR A 577 17.99 11.19 -17.61
N GLU A 578 17.55 11.70 -16.44
CA GLU A 578 17.90 11.40 -15.04
C GLU A 578 19.38 11.23 -14.69
N SER A 579 19.83 11.95 -13.66
CA SER A 579 21.24 11.95 -13.21
C SER A 579 22.22 12.34 -14.33
N ARG A 580 21.69 12.90 -15.43
CA ARG A 580 22.30 13.63 -16.54
C ARG A 580 23.34 14.63 -16.10
N SER A 581 23.02 15.44 -15.10
CA SER A 581 23.80 16.61 -14.71
C SER A 581 24.66 16.36 -13.47
N ARG A 582 24.14 15.61 -12.50
CA ARG A 582 24.72 15.44 -11.16
C ARG A 582 25.48 14.12 -10.92
N GLY A 583 25.29 13.12 -11.78
CA GLY A 583 25.80 11.76 -11.54
C GLY A 583 25.02 11.01 -10.47
N TYR A 584 25.40 9.76 -10.17
CA TYR A 584 24.66 8.87 -9.27
C TYR A 584 24.91 9.15 -7.79
N ASP A 585 23.95 8.79 -6.92
CA ASP A 585 24.05 8.89 -5.46
C ASP A 585 24.68 7.64 -4.83
N ASP A 586 25.84 7.23 -5.35
CA ASP A 586 26.52 5.99 -5.00
C ASP A 586 27.68 6.17 -3.98
N THR A 587 28.11 7.40 -3.74
CA THR A 587 29.16 7.71 -2.75
C THR A 587 28.63 7.67 -1.31
N PRO A 588 29.40 7.22 -0.31
CA PRO A 588 28.97 7.16 1.10
C PRO A 588 28.36 8.45 1.65
N ASP A 589 28.93 9.62 1.30
CA ASP A 589 28.44 10.92 1.77
C ASP A 589 27.04 11.23 1.24
N LYS A 590 26.80 11.00 -0.07
CA LYS A 590 25.46 11.15 -0.67
C LYS A 590 24.44 10.19 -0.06
N GLN A 591 24.85 8.97 0.28
CA GLN A 591 23.98 8.03 0.98
C GLN A 591 23.67 8.47 2.41
N ALA A 592 24.64 9.05 3.12
CA ALA A 592 24.45 9.59 4.46
C ALA A 592 23.48 10.78 4.44
N LEU A 593 23.68 11.73 3.52
CA LEU A 593 22.78 12.86 3.32
C LEU A 593 21.34 12.40 2.99
N CYS A 594 21.20 11.45 2.06
CA CYS A 594 19.89 10.92 1.69
C CYS A 594 19.17 10.26 2.88
N ARG A 595 19.90 9.56 3.77
CA ARG A 595 19.33 9.01 5.01
C ARG A 595 18.90 10.09 6.00
N GLU A 596 19.69 11.15 6.12
CA GLU A 596 19.37 12.29 6.99
C GLU A 596 18.13 13.04 6.50
N GLU A 597 18.08 13.36 5.21
CA GLU A 597 16.94 14.01 4.57
C GLU A 597 15.66 13.15 4.68
N LEU A 598 15.76 11.84 4.43
CA LEU A 598 14.65 10.93 4.63
C LEU A 598 14.16 10.94 6.07
N LYS A 599 15.07 10.84 7.04
CA LYS A 599 14.73 10.85 8.46
C LYS A 599 13.97 12.13 8.81
N ARG A 600 14.45 13.30 8.35
CA ARG A 600 13.81 14.59 8.60
C ARG A 600 12.37 14.65 8.04
N THR A 601 12.17 14.17 6.81
CA THR A 601 10.84 14.12 6.18
C THR A 601 9.91 13.14 6.89
N ARG A 602 10.41 11.95 7.23
CA ARG A 602 9.65 10.90 7.91
C ARG A 602 9.24 11.29 9.32
N ASP A 603 10.17 11.83 10.11
CA ASP A 603 9.91 12.19 11.51
C ASP A 603 8.86 13.32 11.62
N ARG A 604 8.64 14.11 10.56
CA ARG A 604 7.58 15.13 10.49
C ARG A 604 6.21 14.58 10.08
N HIS A 605 6.16 13.51 9.29
CA HIS A 605 4.93 12.95 8.72
C HIS A 605 4.81 11.43 8.95
N VAL A 606 5.07 10.98 10.18
CA VAL A 606 5.13 9.55 10.55
C VAL A 606 3.88 8.80 10.09
N ASP A 607 2.69 9.34 10.34
CA ASP A 607 1.43 8.67 10.03
C ASP A 607 1.29 8.33 8.53
N VAL A 608 1.78 9.19 7.61
CA VAL A 608 1.72 8.95 6.16
C VAL A 608 2.78 7.94 5.70
N PHE A 609 3.93 7.88 6.38
CA PHE A 609 4.94 6.84 6.11
C PHE A 609 4.52 5.46 6.61
N GLU A 610 3.71 5.40 7.66
CA GLU A 610 3.12 4.15 8.15
C GLU A 610 1.92 3.72 7.29
N ASN A 611 1.11 4.69 6.84
CA ASN A 611 -0.10 4.46 6.07
C ASN A 611 -0.32 5.55 5.01
N ASP A 612 0.26 5.33 3.82
CA ASP A 612 0.02 6.19 2.66
C ASP A 612 -1.45 6.04 2.22
N PRO A 613 -2.27 7.11 2.26
CA PRO A 613 -3.70 7.04 1.94
C PRO A 613 -3.98 6.50 0.54
N TYR A 614 -3.10 6.76 -0.43
CA TYR A 614 -3.29 6.31 -1.81
C TYR A 614 -2.56 4.99 -2.12
N TYR A 615 -2.10 4.27 -1.10
CA TYR A 615 -1.46 2.96 -1.24
C TYR A 615 -1.99 1.94 -0.20
N ASN A 616 -2.88 1.07 -0.66
CA ASN A 616 -3.62 0.14 0.19
C ASN A 616 -2.69 -0.75 1.07
N PRO A 617 -3.01 -0.95 2.36
CA PRO A 617 -2.19 -1.75 3.29
C PRO A 617 -2.11 -3.25 2.96
N ASN A 618 -2.98 -3.76 2.08
CA ASN A 618 -2.92 -5.11 1.55
C ASN A 618 -1.91 -5.27 0.39
N LEU A 619 -1.27 -4.17 -0.06
CA LEU A 619 -0.24 -4.17 -1.10
C LEU A 619 1.18 -4.10 -0.51
N ASP A 620 2.12 -4.83 -1.09
CA ASP A 620 3.50 -4.98 -0.60
C ASP A 620 4.30 -3.66 -0.77
N ILE A 621 4.95 -3.20 0.30
CA ILE A 621 5.84 -2.01 0.28
C ILE A 621 7.27 -2.35 -0.16
N PHE A 622 7.61 -3.63 -0.33
CA PHE A 622 8.90 -4.05 -0.88
C PHE A 622 8.81 -4.27 -2.39
N HIS A 623 7.70 -4.81 -2.88
CA HIS A 623 7.40 -4.96 -4.30
C HIS A 623 6.04 -4.32 -4.60
N LEU A 624 6.07 -3.07 -5.07
CA LEU A 624 4.86 -2.27 -5.24
C LEU A 624 3.82 -2.99 -6.09
N TYR A 625 2.55 -2.90 -5.68
CA TYR A 625 1.38 -3.53 -6.30
C TYR A 625 1.35 -5.07 -6.28
N GLY A 626 2.24 -5.72 -5.51
CA GLY A 626 2.14 -7.13 -5.13
C GLY A 626 1.28 -7.33 -3.87
N LEU A 627 0.90 -8.57 -3.56
CA LEU A 627 0.22 -8.89 -2.30
C LEU A 627 1.16 -8.68 -1.11
N ALA A 628 0.75 -7.89 -0.13
CA ALA A 628 1.44 -7.77 1.15
C ALA A 628 1.41 -9.11 1.89
N TRP A 629 2.49 -9.41 2.61
CA TRP A 629 2.56 -10.61 3.43
C TRP A 629 3.39 -10.36 4.71
N PRO A 630 2.73 -10.12 5.85
CA PRO A 630 1.27 -9.98 6.01
C PRO A 630 0.72 -8.67 5.40
N PRO A 631 -0.61 -8.50 5.30
CA PRO A 631 -1.21 -7.18 5.14
C PRO A 631 -0.93 -6.29 6.35
N ARG A 632 -0.74 -4.98 6.13
CA ARG A 632 -0.42 -3.97 7.16
C ARG A 632 -1.66 -3.40 7.86
N ARG A 633 -2.70 -4.22 7.99
CA ARG A 633 -3.98 -3.85 8.64
C ARG A 633 -4.46 -4.94 9.60
N GLY A 634 -5.07 -4.53 10.70
CA GLY A 634 -5.69 -5.42 11.68
C GLY A 634 -7.21 -5.43 11.52
N LYS A 635 -7.89 -6.43 12.07
CA LYS A 635 -9.36 -6.52 12.09
C LYS A 635 -9.97 -5.35 12.87
N PHE A 636 -10.52 -4.37 12.14
CA PHE A 636 -11.02 -3.14 12.75
C PHE A 636 -12.19 -3.39 13.71
N TRP A 637 -13.01 -4.43 13.47
CA TRP A 637 -14.15 -4.77 14.33
C TRP A 637 -13.77 -5.19 15.74
N ARG A 638 -12.53 -5.66 15.96
CA ARG A 638 -11.98 -5.90 17.32
C ARG A 638 -11.72 -4.59 18.07
N ARG A 639 -11.52 -3.49 17.34
CA ARG A 639 -11.13 -2.18 17.89
C ARG A 639 -12.32 -1.22 18.04
N ILE A 640 -13.54 -1.69 17.82
CA ILE A 640 -14.74 -0.86 18.02
C ILE A 640 -14.93 -0.67 19.53
N PRO A 641 -15.07 0.58 20.03
CA PRO A 641 -15.26 0.84 21.45
C PRO A 641 -16.44 0.01 22.02
N GLY A 642 -16.36 -0.41 23.28
CA GLY A 642 -17.45 -1.14 23.95
C GLY A 642 -17.63 -2.60 23.53
N ILE A 643 -16.86 -3.11 22.56
CA ILE A 643 -16.82 -4.53 22.21
C ILE A 643 -15.79 -5.23 23.09
N SER A 644 -16.19 -6.34 23.73
CA SER A 644 -15.32 -7.07 24.65
C SER A 644 -14.66 -8.24 23.93
N HIS A 645 -13.33 -8.27 23.94
CA HIS A 645 -12.53 -9.43 23.57
C HIS A 645 -11.29 -9.52 24.46
N ALA A 646 -10.76 -10.73 24.66
CA ALA A 646 -9.45 -10.89 25.28
C ALA A 646 -8.38 -10.32 24.35
N GLY A 647 -7.47 -9.49 24.88
CA GLY A 647 -6.36 -8.93 24.12
C GLY A 647 -5.29 -9.99 23.86
N ASN A 648 -4.87 -10.14 22.60
CA ASN A 648 -3.88 -11.13 22.19
C ASN A 648 -2.49 -10.50 22.11
N ILE A 649 -1.50 -11.08 22.79
CA ILE A 649 -0.13 -10.58 22.86
C ILE A 649 0.84 -11.65 22.38
N LEU A 650 1.75 -11.26 21.47
CA LEU A 650 2.85 -12.11 21.02
C LEU A 650 4.17 -11.62 21.62
N ILE A 651 4.83 -12.46 22.42
CA ILE A 651 6.17 -12.18 22.93
C ILE A 651 7.21 -12.90 22.06
N LEU A 652 8.10 -12.15 21.41
CA LEU A 652 9.13 -12.66 20.51
C LEU A 652 10.50 -12.73 21.20
N LEU A 653 11.02 -13.94 21.34
CA LEU A 653 12.30 -14.22 21.98
C LEU A 653 13.51 -13.78 21.12
N PRO A 654 14.60 -13.31 21.75
CA PRO A 654 15.87 -13.05 21.05
C PRO A 654 16.46 -14.33 20.44
N ALA A 655 17.33 -14.21 19.44
CA ALA A 655 18.05 -15.38 18.90
C ALA A 655 19.25 -15.73 19.79
N TYR A 656 19.10 -16.76 20.64
CA TYR A 656 20.23 -17.37 21.34
C TYR A 656 20.58 -18.77 20.80
N PRO A 657 21.87 -19.12 20.64
CA PRO A 657 22.28 -20.46 20.23
C PRO A 657 22.37 -21.52 21.34
N HIS A 658 22.09 -21.20 22.62
CA HIS A 658 22.61 -22.02 23.73
C HIS A 658 21.64 -22.67 24.73
N ASP A 659 20.33 -22.37 24.75
CA ASP A 659 19.40 -23.06 25.67
C ASP A 659 18.06 -23.44 25.03
N GLU A 660 17.55 -24.62 25.40
CA GLU A 660 16.27 -25.19 24.94
C GLU A 660 15.04 -24.69 25.72
N LYS A 661 15.25 -23.87 26.77
CA LYS A 661 14.20 -23.40 27.68
C LYS A 661 13.83 -21.94 27.44
N ILE A 662 12.54 -21.63 27.59
CA ILE A 662 12.06 -20.24 27.65
C ILE A 662 12.77 -19.58 28.83
N HIS A 663 13.33 -18.39 28.62
CA HIS A 663 14.05 -17.70 29.68
C HIS A 663 13.08 -17.37 30.84
N PRO A 664 13.42 -17.65 32.11
CA PRO A 664 12.50 -17.46 33.26
C PRO A 664 11.89 -16.06 33.35
N PHE A 665 12.64 -15.06 32.88
CA PHE A 665 12.15 -13.69 32.80
C PHE A 665 10.95 -13.51 31.85
N VAL A 666 10.96 -14.17 30.69
CA VAL A 666 9.83 -14.11 29.73
C VAL A 666 8.63 -14.86 30.28
N GLU A 667 8.84 -15.93 31.06
CA GLU A 667 7.77 -16.62 31.78
C GLU A 667 7.09 -15.71 32.81
N LEU A 668 7.87 -14.93 33.57
CA LEU A 668 7.32 -13.94 34.51
C LEU A 668 6.49 -12.85 33.81
N GLN A 669 6.97 -12.36 32.65
CA GLN A 669 6.23 -11.39 31.84
C GLN A 669 4.93 -11.97 31.29
N ALA A 670 4.99 -13.18 30.73
CA ALA A 670 3.82 -13.88 30.23
C ALA A 670 2.79 -14.12 31.34
N GLN A 671 3.23 -14.57 32.52
CA GLN A 671 2.34 -14.77 33.66
C GLN A 671 1.73 -13.47 34.18
N ALA A 672 2.47 -12.36 34.18
CA ALA A 672 1.93 -11.05 34.55
C ALA A 672 0.81 -10.60 33.60
N LEU A 673 0.98 -10.80 32.30
CA LEU A 673 -0.02 -10.49 31.28
C LEU A 673 -1.24 -11.43 31.36
N LEU A 674 -1.03 -12.73 31.59
CA LEU A 674 -2.12 -13.68 31.84
C LEU A 674 -2.93 -13.27 33.09
N ASN A 675 -2.27 -12.88 34.17
CA ASN A 675 -2.93 -12.41 35.39
C ASN A 675 -3.71 -11.10 35.17
N ALA A 676 -3.32 -10.30 34.18
CA ALA A 676 -4.03 -9.10 33.75
C ALA A 676 -5.19 -9.39 32.77
N GLY A 677 -5.42 -10.65 32.39
CA GLY A 677 -6.53 -11.07 31.52
C GLY A 677 -6.23 -11.08 30.03
N TYR A 678 -4.95 -11.01 29.62
CA TYR A 678 -4.54 -11.11 28.22
C TYR A 678 -4.26 -12.57 27.81
N ASN A 679 -4.44 -12.87 26.53
CA ASN A 679 -3.95 -14.11 25.93
C ASN A 679 -2.50 -13.90 25.48
N VAL A 680 -1.60 -14.81 25.84
CA VAL A 680 -0.17 -14.66 25.55
C VAL A 680 0.33 -15.84 24.70
N THR A 681 0.92 -15.54 23.56
CA THR A 681 1.65 -16.49 22.70
C THR A 681 3.14 -16.16 22.74
N ILE A 682 4.00 -17.19 22.82
CA ILE A 682 5.46 -17.01 22.83
C ILE A 682 6.03 -17.49 21.48
N GLY A 683 6.83 -16.65 20.83
CA GLY A 683 7.43 -16.94 19.52
C GLY A 683 8.97 -17.02 19.57
N GLY A 684 9.56 -18.08 19.02
CA GLY A 684 11.03 -18.25 19.00
C GLY A 684 11.57 -19.29 17.99
N GLY A 685 12.89 -19.34 17.79
CA GLY A 685 13.50 -20.08 16.65
C GLY A 685 13.65 -21.61 16.78
N ARG A 686 13.88 -22.13 17.99
CA ARG A 686 13.94 -23.59 18.28
C ARG A 686 12.64 -24.08 18.90
N ALA A 687 12.36 -25.38 18.88
CA ALA A 687 11.19 -25.96 19.54
C ALA A 687 11.35 -25.86 21.07
N GLY A 688 10.94 -24.73 21.65
CA GLY A 688 10.69 -24.68 23.08
C GLY A 688 9.45 -25.52 23.37
N THR A 689 9.45 -26.28 24.46
CA THR A 689 8.20 -26.69 25.08
C THR A 689 7.57 -25.42 25.63
N GLY A 690 6.37 -25.03 25.15
CA GLY A 690 5.61 -23.97 25.81
C GLY A 690 5.47 -24.25 27.30
N THR A 691 5.14 -23.23 28.09
CA THR A 691 4.64 -23.50 29.44
C THR A 691 3.25 -24.13 29.33
N ASP A 692 2.78 -24.85 30.36
CA ASP A 692 1.41 -25.40 30.38
C ASP A 692 0.32 -24.32 30.16
N THR A 693 0.68 -23.03 30.29
CA THR A 693 -0.21 -21.88 30.23
C THR A 693 -0.06 -21.00 28.98
N CYS A 694 1.05 -21.08 28.22
CA CYS A 694 1.30 -20.21 27.05
C CYS A 694 1.70 -21.04 25.81
N PRO A 695 0.94 -20.97 24.71
CA PRO A 695 1.34 -21.64 23.47
C PRO A 695 2.67 -21.11 22.93
N TYR A 696 3.53 -22.02 22.48
CA TYR A 696 4.80 -21.70 21.84
C TYR A 696 4.70 -21.92 20.33
N VAL A 697 5.13 -20.92 19.55
CA VAL A 697 5.12 -20.96 18.09
C VAL A 697 6.52 -20.73 17.53
N ARG A 698 6.89 -21.51 16.53
CA ARG A 698 8.19 -21.39 15.89
C ARG A 698 8.24 -20.16 14.97
N VAL A 699 9.17 -19.25 15.24
CA VAL A 699 9.40 -18.00 14.51
C VAL A 699 10.88 -17.85 14.16
N ASN A 700 11.21 -18.05 12.88
CA ASN A 700 12.59 -18.02 12.40
C ASN A 700 12.97 -16.64 11.85
N THR A 701 12.04 -15.97 11.16
CA THR A 701 12.28 -14.68 10.51
C THR A 701 11.33 -13.59 11.01
N ILE A 702 11.68 -12.32 10.77
CA ILE A 702 10.80 -11.17 11.01
C ILE A 702 9.48 -11.31 10.22
N LYS A 703 9.57 -11.86 9.00
CA LYS A 703 8.41 -12.12 8.16
C LYS A 703 7.48 -13.17 8.76
N ASP A 704 8.03 -14.23 9.35
CA ASP A 704 7.22 -15.25 10.04
C ASP A 704 6.54 -14.64 11.25
N ALA A 705 7.27 -13.84 12.03
CA ALA A 705 6.74 -13.15 13.21
C ALA A 705 5.57 -12.23 12.85
N ALA A 706 5.77 -11.37 11.84
CA ALA A 706 4.73 -10.46 11.37
C ALA A 706 3.53 -11.24 10.80
N SER A 707 3.79 -12.29 10.01
CA SER A 707 2.72 -13.13 9.45
C SER A 707 1.91 -13.81 10.54
N LEU A 708 2.56 -14.33 11.58
CA LEU A 708 1.91 -14.94 12.73
C LEU A 708 1.05 -13.91 13.48
N ALA A 709 1.62 -12.73 13.75
CA ALA A 709 0.94 -11.68 14.48
C ALA A 709 -0.38 -11.28 13.80
N VAL A 710 -0.37 -11.09 12.48
CA VAL A 710 -1.57 -10.71 11.74
C VAL A 710 -2.54 -11.89 11.56
N ALA A 711 -2.03 -13.10 11.30
CA ALA A 711 -2.88 -14.28 11.10
C ALA A 711 -3.61 -14.73 12.38
N GLN A 712 -3.04 -14.47 13.55
CA GLN A 712 -3.63 -14.80 14.85
C GLN A 712 -4.27 -13.59 15.55
N ASP A 713 -4.52 -12.50 14.82
CA ASP A 713 -5.16 -11.30 15.34
C ASP A 713 -4.52 -10.77 16.64
N MET A 714 -3.18 -10.69 16.66
CA MET A 714 -2.42 -10.14 17.78
C MET A 714 -2.67 -8.62 17.88
N ASP A 715 -2.99 -8.18 19.08
CA ASP A 715 -3.26 -6.77 19.40
C ASP A 715 -1.95 -6.02 19.73
N CYS A 716 -0.99 -6.71 20.34
CA CYS A 716 0.35 -6.19 20.63
C CYS A 716 1.45 -7.24 20.40
N VAL A 717 2.60 -6.82 19.88
CA VAL A 717 3.83 -7.63 19.81
C VAL A 717 4.84 -7.05 20.80
N VAL A 718 5.44 -7.90 21.65
CA VAL A 718 6.58 -7.56 22.49
C VAL A 718 7.83 -8.18 21.87
N ALA A 719 8.78 -7.37 21.41
CA ALA A 719 9.88 -7.84 20.57
C ALA A 719 11.26 -7.38 21.05
N SER A 720 12.25 -8.28 20.97
CA SER A 720 13.65 -7.91 21.15
C SER A 720 14.16 -7.01 20.01
N VAL A 721 14.83 -5.91 20.36
CA VAL A 721 15.41 -4.95 19.40
C VAL A 721 16.39 -5.64 18.44
N ASP A 722 17.27 -6.51 18.91
CA ASP A 722 18.38 -7.04 18.12
C ASP A 722 17.94 -7.84 16.88
N LYS A 723 16.84 -8.57 16.99
CA LYS A 723 16.35 -9.48 15.94
C LYS A 723 15.15 -8.91 15.18
N PHE A 724 14.27 -8.17 15.85
CA PHE A 724 12.95 -7.85 15.32
C PHE A 724 12.69 -6.35 15.16
N TYR A 725 13.71 -5.50 15.25
CA TYR A 725 13.54 -4.04 15.12
C TYR A 725 12.68 -3.59 13.92
N SER A 726 12.89 -4.18 12.73
CA SER A 726 12.15 -3.82 11.52
C SER A 726 10.80 -4.54 11.37
N ILE A 727 10.28 -5.19 12.42
CA ILE A 727 8.96 -5.83 12.36
C ILE A 727 7.84 -4.80 12.20
N THR A 728 8.01 -3.58 12.72
CA THR A 728 7.07 -2.46 12.59
C THR A 728 6.81 -2.11 11.13
N ASP A 729 7.84 -2.18 10.28
CA ASP A 729 7.74 -1.92 8.85
C ASP A 729 6.79 -2.90 8.16
N MET A 730 6.75 -4.15 8.64
CA MET A 730 5.91 -5.21 8.10
C MET A 730 4.50 -5.22 8.70
N LEU A 731 4.34 -4.75 9.94
CA LEU A 731 3.05 -4.70 10.63
C LEU A 731 2.26 -3.43 10.26
N GLY A 732 2.92 -2.29 10.07
CA GLY A 732 2.24 -1.01 9.91
C GLY A 732 1.21 -0.79 11.03
N ASN A 733 -0.04 -0.50 10.66
CA ASN A 733 -1.15 -0.33 11.61
C ASN A 733 -1.82 -1.64 12.05
N ALA A 734 -1.32 -2.80 11.59
CA ALA A 734 -1.89 -4.10 11.93
C ALA A 734 -1.75 -4.43 13.41
N CYS A 735 -0.61 -4.13 14.01
CA CYS A 735 -0.32 -4.47 15.39
C CYS A 735 0.73 -3.49 15.94
N ARG A 736 0.56 -3.04 17.18
CA ARG A 736 1.57 -2.20 17.82
C ARG A 736 2.69 -3.07 18.36
N THR A 737 3.92 -2.55 18.31
CA THR A 737 5.10 -3.26 18.81
C THR A 737 5.71 -2.52 19.99
N VAL A 738 5.90 -3.23 21.09
CA VAL A 738 6.69 -2.79 22.25
C VAL A 738 8.05 -3.47 22.16
N PHE A 739 9.11 -2.68 22.10
CA PHE A 739 10.46 -3.20 22.06
C PHE A 739 11.07 -3.34 23.45
N TYR A 740 11.94 -4.33 23.61
CA TYR A 740 12.82 -4.46 24.76
C TYR A 740 14.27 -4.73 24.32
N ASP A 741 15.19 -4.14 25.08
CA ASP A 741 16.64 -4.30 24.94
C ASP A 741 17.09 -5.07 26.17
N ALA A 742 17.66 -6.26 25.98
CA ALA A 742 18.04 -7.12 27.07
C ALA A 742 19.53 -7.43 26.94
N ASP A 743 20.34 -6.79 27.79
CA ASP A 743 21.74 -7.17 27.98
C ASP A 743 21.76 -8.44 28.86
N MET A 744 21.50 -9.58 28.21
CA MET A 744 21.27 -10.86 28.89
C MET A 744 22.55 -11.49 29.48
N ASP A 745 23.72 -10.90 29.23
CA ASP A 745 25.00 -11.30 29.83
C ASP A 745 25.16 -10.74 31.26
N ASN A 746 24.38 -9.73 31.67
CA ASN A 746 24.41 -9.15 33.02
C ASN A 746 23.01 -8.85 33.57
N MET A 747 22.42 -9.81 34.31
CA MET A 747 21.05 -9.74 34.86
C MET A 747 20.77 -8.53 35.78
N GLN A 748 21.80 -7.85 36.29
CA GLN A 748 21.64 -6.68 37.15
C GLN A 748 21.28 -5.40 36.36
N ASP A 749 21.45 -5.40 35.04
CA ASP A 749 21.34 -4.20 34.18
C ASP A 749 20.43 -4.40 32.94
N CYS A 750 19.41 -5.28 33.02
CA CYS A 750 18.37 -5.34 31.99
C CYS A 750 17.61 -4.01 31.93
N ALA A 751 17.91 -3.18 30.92
CA ALA A 751 17.30 -1.87 30.73
C ALA A 751 16.24 -1.92 29.63
N PHE A 752 14.96 -1.86 30.00
CA PHE A 752 13.89 -1.74 29.02
C PHE A 752 13.93 -0.35 28.38
N ARG A 753 14.13 -0.32 27.07
CA ARG A 753 13.89 0.85 26.24
C ARG A 753 12.61 0.62 25.45
N TYR A 754 11.58 1.35 25.81
CA TYR A 754 10.30 1.29 25.14
C TYR A 754 10.31 2.25 23.95
N PHE A 755 10.22 1.69 22.76
CA PHE A 755 10.05 2.47 21.54
C PHE A 755 8.60 2.34 21.11
N SER A 756 7.86 3.45 21.14
CA SER A 756 6.64 3.54 20.34
C SER A 756 7.04 3.68 18.86
N PRO A 757 6.28 3.10 17.90
CA PRO A 757 6.46 3.34 16.47
C PRO A 757 6.58 4.83 16.09
N ARG A 758 5.93 5.71 16.87
CA ARG A 758 5.98 7.17 16.71
C ARG A 758 7.29 7.84 17.19
N GLY A 759 8.36 7.08 17.40
CA GLY A 759 9.66 7.62 17.82
C GLY A 759 9.70 8.19 19.25
N HIS A 760 8.64 7.99 20.03
CA HIS A 760 8.62 8.40 21.43
C HIS A 760 9.29 7.31 22.26
N SER A 761 10.45 7.63 22.85
CA SER A 761 11.07 6.79 23.87
C SER A 761 10.28 6.94 25.18
N PHE A 762 9.55 5.90 25.58
CA PHE A 762 8.91 5.88 26.89
C PHE A 762 9.92 5.39 27.92
N GLY A 763 10.88 6.25 28.25
CA GLY A 763 11.79 6.06 29.38
C GLY A 763 12.75 4.86 29.27
N ARG A 764 13.70 4.83 30.20
CA ARG A 764 14.55 3.69 30.50
C ARG A 764 14.08 3.19 31.86
N LEU A 765 13.45 2.02 31.92
CA LEU A 765 13.13 1.42 33.22
C LEU A 765 14.42 0.81 33.77
N HIS A 766 15.10 1.57 34.63
CA HIS A 766 16.12 1.06 35.51
C HIS A 766 15.44 0.47 36.74
N MET A 767 15.60 -0.82 36.97
CA MET A 767 14.91 -1.51 38.05
C MET A 767 15.83 -1.68 39.26
N THR A 768 15.74 -0.77 40.21
CA THR A 768 16.40 -0.90 41.52
C THR A 768 15.44 -0.54 42.64
N ASN A 769 15.40 -1.32 43.73
CA ASN A 769 14.75 -0.87 44.97
C ASN A 769 15.75 -0.07 45.86
N ALA A 770 15.23 0.61 46.89
CA ALA A 770 16.02 1.41 47.85
C ALA A 770 17.03 0.62 48.71
N SER A 771 17.11 -0.70 48.53
CA SER A 771 18.01 -1.62 49.25
C SER A 771 19.00 -2.38 48.35
N GLY A 772 19.00 -2.15 47.03
CA GLY A 772 19.95 -2.76 46.10
C GLY A 772 19.66 -4.20 45.67
N ASP A 773 18.52 -4.79 46.04
CA ASP A 773 18.11 -6.14 45.62
C ASP A 773 17.11 -6.06 44.45
N ALA A 774 17.42 -6.71 43.33
CA ALA A 774 16.61 -6.66 42.11
C ALA A 774 15.25 -7.36 42.27
N LYS A 775 14.16 -6.58 42.41
CA LYS A 775 12.77 -7.05 42.17
C LYS A 775 12.24 -6.44 40.87
N TYR A 776 11.72 -7.28 39.99
CA TYR A 776 11.22 -6.90 38.68
C TYR A 776 9.89 -6.13 38.76
N ASP A 777 9.81 -4.94 38.17
CA ASP A 777 8.57 -4.13 38.10
C ASP A 777 7.67 -4.60 36.95
N LEU A 778 7.00 -5.73 37.18
CA LEU A 778 6.05 -6.31 36.22
C LEU A 778 4.78 -5.46 36.06
N THR A 779 4.45 -4.61 37.04
CA THR A 779 3.28 -3.72 36.97
C THR A 779 3.49 -2.66 35.89
N SER A 780 4.62 -1.95 35.92
CA SER A 780 4.93 -0.97 34.88
C SER A 780 5.03 -1.60 33.49
N PHE A 781 5.53 -2.84 33.38
CA PHE A 781 5.54 -3.57 32.10
C PHE A 781 4.12 -3.82 31.57
N VAL A 782 3.22 -4.33 32.40
CA VAL A 782 1.81 -4.57 32.02
C VAL A 782 1.13 -3.25 31.64
N ASP A 783 1.38 -2.17 32.38
CA ASP A 783 0.83 -0.85 32.08
C ASP A 783 1.29 -0.34 30.70
N ILE A 784 2.56 -0.50 30.36
CA ILE A 784 3.10 -0.07 29.06
C ILE A 784 2.51 -0.90 27.92
N VAL A 785 2.41 -2.22 28.08
CA VAL A 785 1.77 -3.08 27.07
C VAL A 785 0.29 -2.69 26.91
N THR A 786 -0.41 -2.44 28.02
CA THR A 786 -1.81 -2.00 28.03
C THR A 786 -1.99 -0.64 27.33
N GLN A 787 -1.13 0.33 27.59
CA GLN A 787 -1.14 1.64 26.90
C GLN A 787 -0.84 1.53 25.41
N ASN A 788 -0.10 0.49 25.01
CA ASN A 788 0.23 0.18 23.62
C ASN A 788 -0.73 -0.82 22.98
N MET A 789 -1.80 -1.25 23.67
CA MET A 789 -2.90 -1.92 23.00
C MET A 789 -3.51 -0.95 21.97
N PRO A 790 -4.05 -1.47 20.85
CA PRO A 790 -4.69 -0.61 19.87
C PRO A 790 -5.81 0.17 20.55
N VAL A 791 -5.69 1.50 20.56
CA VAL A 791 -6.77 2.38 21.02
C VAL A 791 -7.98 2.17 20.12
N ALA A 792 -9.18 2.36 20.67
CA ALA A 792 -10.43 2.29 19.93
C ALA A 792 -10.28 2.99 18.57
N CYS A 793 -10.57 2.28 17.49
CA CYS A 793 -10.42 2.78 16.13
C CYS A 793 -11.48 3.85 15.87
N PRO A 794 -11.11 5.13 15.68
CA PRO A 794 -11.95 6.01 14.89
C PRO A 794 -11.74 5.54 13.46
N ILE A 795 -12.70 4.77 12.96
CA ILE A 795 -12.64 4.07 11.67
C ILE A 795 -12.11 4.96 10.54
#